data_AF-A0A1L9PVU3-F1
#
_entry.id   AF-A0A1L9PVU3-F1
#
_cell.length_a   1.000
_cell.length_b   1.000
_cell.length_c   1.000
_cell.angle_alpha   90.00
_cell.angle_beta   90.00
_cell.angle_gamma   90.00
#
_symmetry.space_group_name_H-M   'P 1'
#
loop_
_entity.id
_entity.type
_entity.pdbx_description
1 polymer ?
#
loop_
_entity_poly.entity_id
_entity_poly.type
_entity_poly.pdbx_seq_one_letter_code
_entity_poly.pdbx_strand_id
1 'polypeptide(L)'
;MGSITDLPYLKTNPKVIFFSDFDGTITLEDSNDHMVDNLGYGQAKRRAGNVAVLENKASFRDAFRDMLDSVKTPFNECLQILQKNMRLDPHFTEFYYWAKENNVPIVILSSGMVPVIQTLLETLLGHNLDDHLTIVANDVESRDGKDINTPGGWQIRYHDDSHFGHNKSLEIKPYAAVPFHERPTLLYAGDGVSDLSAAAETDLLFAKAGKDLITFCEREGMPYTVFENWSSILATTKDILSGKVSVRAGIQLAIVASVILLFIVTLDNRFRVLPASIHGHLPSHYSGFVVTDVSVVTCSVLSILSGCKPSSPEWTQIEKDLYLRSGWTSAAYVQFQRKKEQDLLPSDKVVIDLKIGRLEPQFNNDPKEDRVAWEQRPGGLWLKRTAKRHASDSHNAITSVDVLFGADAVDPRAGWEVRDTAVLLDSRTEDLEARITVRRGDPSKVKKPVPRINENGRFKIMQLADLHLSTGLGHCRDPVPEELVPGQGCEADPRTLDFVEKLLDEEQPDLVILSGDQVNGETSKDAQSPLYKSVKLLVDRKIPYAAIFGNHDDEGNLDRQQSMALLEELPYSLSSAGPEDVDGVGNYILEVLGRGNTDHSALTLYLLDSHSYSPDERQFRGYDWIKPSQIRWFKSTAQGLKNKHHKYAYMHMNMAFIHIPLPEFAQSGNYFRGNWSEPSTAPGFNSGFKDALEEEGILFVGCGHDHANDYCALSKNSADKPSLWMCYGGGSGFGGYGGYGGFVRRVRFYDFDMNAGRAVTYKRLEYGDVDSRIDEMMIIDGGAVKGPD
;
A
#
# COMPACT_ATOMS: atom_id res chain seq x y z
N MET A 1 15.57 -40.48 27.66
CA MET A 1 16.73 -39.59 27.47
C MET A 1 17.90 -40.48 27.09
N GLY A 2 18.23 -40.52 25.80
CA GLY A 2 19.45 -41.17 25.31
C GLY A 2 20.66 -40.33 25.68
N SER A 3 21.81 -40.97 25.88
CA SER A 3 23.08 -40.30 26.16
C SER A 3 23.54 -39.52 24.92
N ILE A 4 24.21 -38.36 25.10
CA ILE A 4 24.82 -37.56 24.00
C ILE A 4 25.75 -38.42 23.11
N THR A 5 26.21 -39.57 23.62
CA THR A 5 27.04 -40.55 22.91
C THR A 5 26.36 -41.28 21.74
N ASP A 6 25.04 -41.15 21.56
CA ASP A 6 24.28 -41.93 20.57
C ASP A 6 23.93 -41.16 19.28
N LEU A 7 24.36 -39.90 19.14
CA LEU A 7 24.07 -39.07 17.97
C LEU A 7 25.14 -39.20 16.86
N PRO A 8 24.82 -39.76 15.67
CA PRO A 8 25.83 -40.12 14.68
C PRO A 8 26.61 -38.92 14.12
N TYR A 9 25.99 -37.75 13.92
CA TYR A 9 26.68 -36.59 13.34
C TYR A 9 27.57 -35.85 14.36
N LEU A 10 27.55 -36.23 15.63
CA LEU A 10 28.45 -35.67 16.66
C LEU A 10 29.70 -36.52 16.93
N LYS A 11 29.84 -37.68 16.28
CA LYS A 11 30.93 -38.63 16.53
C LYS A 11 32.33 -38.02 16.43
N THR A 12 32.53 -37.07 15.52
CA THR A 12 33.81 -36.38 15.30
C THR A 12 33.90 -35.03 16.02
N ASN A 13 32.95 -34.71 16.89
CA ASN A 13 32.81 -33.43 17.59
C ASN A 13 32.92 -32.22 16.64
N PRO A 14 32.06 -32.12 15.61
CA PRO A 14 32.11 -31.03 14.65
C PRO A 14 31.70 -29.70 15.31
N LYS A 15 32.16 -28.58 14.75
CA LYS A 15 31.71 -27.24 15.16
C LYS A 15 30.44 -26.79 14.41
N VAL A 16 30.21 -27.38 13.24
CA VAL A 16 29.08 -27.08 12.35
C VAL A 16 28.56 -28.41 11.80
N ILE A 17 27.24 -28.56 11.73
CA ILE A 17 26.58 -29.62 10.95
C ILE A 17 25.78 -28.93 9.85
N PHE A 18 25.92 -29.39 8.61
CA PHE A 18 25.25 -28.82 7.47
C PHE A 18 24.16 -29.75 6.95
N PHE A 19 22.91 -29.39 7.19
CA PHE A 19 21.75 -30.05 6.63
C PHE A 19 21.39 -29.40 5.29
N SER A 20 20.89 -30.19 4.35
CA SER A 20 20.48 -29.67 3.05
C SER A 20 19.34 -30.48 2.47
N ASP A 21 18.41 -29.81 1.78
CA ASP A 21 17.61 -30.47 0.77
C ASP A 21 18.49 -30.85 -0.46
N PHE A 22 17.98 -31.74 -1.32
CA PHE A 22 18.69 -32.22 -2.50
C PHE A 22 18.15 -31.61 -3.80
N ASP A 23 16.86 -31.78 -4.07
CA ASP A 23 16.24 -31.51 -5.36
C ASP A 23 15.97 -30.02 -5.52
N GLY A 24 16.61 -29.34 -6.49
CA GLY A 24 16.49 -27.88 -6.64
C GLY A 24 17.36 -27.07 -5.67
N THR A 25 18.02 -27.75 -4.73
CA THR A 25 18.97 -27.18 -3.76
C THR A 25 20.42 -27.58 -4.09
N ILE A 26 20.75 -28.87 -4.03
CA ILE A 26 22.06 -29.44 -4.44
C ILE A 26 22.08 -29.66 -5.96
N THR A 27 20.98 -30.17 -6.52
CA THR A 27 20.79 -30.26 -7.97
C THR A 27 20.13 -29.00 -8.51
N LEU A 28 20.38 -28.68 -9.77
CA LEU A 28 19.74 -27.53 -10.44
C LEU A 28 18.27 -27.79 -10.78
N GLU A 29 17.90 -29.06 -10.97
CA GLU A 29 16.56 -29.53 -11.32
C GLU A 29 16.09 -30.56 -10.29
N ASP A 30 14.78 -30.65 -10.10
CA ASP A 30 14.16 -31.67 -9.25
C ASP A 30 14.04 -32.99 -10.02
N SER A 31 14.64 -34.05 -9.47
CA SER A 31 14.71 -35.37 -10.08
C SER A 31 13.36 -36.07 -10.16
N ASN A 32 12.46 -35.85 -9.20
CA ASN A 32 11.13 -36.43 -9.19
C ASN A 32 10.22 -35.70 -10.20
N ASP A 33 10.26 -34.37 -10.23
CA ASP A 33 9.60 -33.56 -11.25
C ASP A 33 10.05 -33.99 -12.65
N HIS A 34 11.35 -34.20 -12.86
CA HIS A 34 11.89 -34.64 -14.14
C HIS A 34 11.32 -36.02 -14.55
N MET A 35 11.25 -36.98 -13.63
CA MET A 35 10.66 -38.29 -13.93
C MET A 35 9.17 -38.17 -14.26
N VAL A 36 8.42 -37.39 -13.49
CA VAL A 36 6.97 -37.24 -13.65
C VAL A 36 6.62 -36.49 -14.95
N ASP A 37 7.39 -35.45 -15.27
CA ASP A 37 7.17 -34.61 -16.44
C ASP A 37 7.48 -35.34 -17.74
N ASN A 38 8.50 -36.22 -17.74
CA ASN A 38 8.99 -36.87 -18.96
C ASN A 38 8.61 -38.35 -19.09
N LEU A 39 8.39 -39.06 -17.97
CA LEU A 39 8.10 -40.50 -17.94
C LEU A 39 6.74 -40.84 -17.32
N GLY A 40 6.16 -39.88 -16.59
CA GLY A 40 4.87 -39.99 -15.95
C GLY A 40 3.75 -39.33 -16.76
N TYR A 41 2.79 -38.76 -16.05
CA TYR A 41 1.61 -38.15 -16.66
C TYR A 41 1.80 -36.72 -17.21
N GLY A 42 3.03 -36.19 -17.17
CA GLY A 42 3.40 -34.87 -17.69
C GLY A 42 3.19 -33.68 -16.74
N GLN A 43 3.89 -32.57 -17.07
CA GLN A 43 3.98 -31.35 -16.27
C GLN A 43 2.66 -30.69 -15.92
N ALA A 44 1.69 -30.68 -16.84
CA ALA A 44 0.40 -30.05 -16.61
C ALA A 44 -0.37 -30.69 -15.45
N LYS A 45 -0.39 -32.04 -15.39
CA LYS A 45 -1.05 -32.78 -14.30
C LYS A 45 -0.28 -32.66 -12.99
N ARG A 46 1.05 -32.71 -13.05
CA ARG A 46 1.92 -32.48 -11.89
C ARG A 46 1.64 -31.14 -11.21
N ARG A 47 1.63 -30.05 -12.00
CA ARG A 47 1.35 -28.70 -11.49
C ARG A 47 -0.07 -28.57 -10.91
N ALA A 48 -1.06 -29.21 -11.52
CA ALA A 48 -2.42 -29.24 -10.99
C ALA A 48 -2.48 -29.94 -9.61
N GLY A 49 -1.72 -31.02 -9.43
CA GLY A 49 -1.56 -31.68 -8.13
C GLY A 49 -0.93 -30.77 -7.08
N ASN A 50 0.14 -30.03 -7.42
CA ASN A 50 0.77 -29.07 -6.51
C ASN A 50 -0.19 -27.97 -6.05
N VAL A 51 -1.01 -27.44 -6.97
CA VAL A 51 -2.05 -26.45 -6.64
C VAL A 51 -3.08 -27.04 -5.67
N ALA A 52 -3.51 -28.29 -5.88
CA ALA A 52 -4.46 -28.94 -4.97
C ALA A 52 -3.88 -29.14 -3.55
N VAL A 53 -2.58 -29.40 -3.43
CA VAL A 53 -1.88 -29.44 -2.12
C VAL A 53 -1.85 -28.07 -1.46
N LEU A 54 -1.51 -27.01 -2.22
CA LEU A 54 -1.49 -25.63 -1.71
C LEU A 54 -2.89 -25.14 -1.26
N GLU A 55 -3.95 -25.60 -1.91
CA GLU A 55 -5.34 -25.29 -1.58
C GLU A 55 -5.93 -26.19 -0.47
N ASN A 56 -5.11 -27.03 0.18
CA ASN A 56 -5.53 -28.00 1.20
C ASN A 56 -6.59 -29.01 0.73
N LYS A 57 -6.64 -29.30 -0.58
CA LYS A 57 -7.57 -30.28 -1.19
C LYS A 57 -7.00 -31.70 -1.22
N ALA A 58 -5.68 -31.86 -1.07
CA ALA A 58 -4.98 -33.13 -0.98
C ALA A 58 -3.74 -33.01 -0.06
N SER A 59 -3.30 -34.12 0.55
CA SER A 59 -2.04 -34.13 1.31
C SER A 59 -0.84 -34.19 0.36
N PHE A 60 0.31 -33.64 0.77
CA PHE A 60 1.55 -33.75 -0.01
C PHE A 60 1.92 -35.22 -0.24
N ARG A 61 1.83 -36.07 0.80
CA ARG A 61 2.09 -37.51 0.70
C ARG A 61 1.25 -38.17 -0.39
N ASP A 62 -0.06 -37.95 -0.40
CA ASP A 62 -0.95 -38.61 -1.36
C ASP A 62 -0.73 -38.09 -2.79
N ALA A 63 -0.56 -36.78 -2.94
CA ALA A 63 -0.24 -36.18 -4.24
C ALA A 63 1.11 -36.70 -4.77
N PHE A 64 2.14 -36.76 -3.92
CA PHE A 64 3.47 -37.24 -4.29
C PHE A 64 3.47 -38.71 -4.70
N ARG A 65 2.69 -39.56 -4.00
CA ARG A 65 2.48 -40.95 -4.39
C ARG A 65 1.84 -41.04 -5.78
N ASP A 66 0.79 -40.28 -6.05
CA ASP A 66 0.14 -40.26 -7.37
C ASP A 66 1.12 -39.86 -8.49
N MET A 67 1.99 -38.87 -8.22
CA MET A 67 3.01 -38.46 -9.19
C MET A 67 3.96 -39.61 -9.53
N LEU A 68 4.56 -40.22 -8.52
CA LEU A 68 5.54 -41.30 -8.72
C LEU A 68 4.87 -42.57 -9.26
N ASP A 69 3.63 -42.85 -8.85
CA ASP A 69 2.86 -43.97 -9.36
C ASP A 69 2.50 -43.80 -10.84
N SER A 70 2.47 -42.58 -11.37
CA SER A 70 2.28 -42.33 -12.80
C SER A 70 3.46 -42.81 -13.65
N VAL A 71 4.67 -42.90 -13.07
CA VAL A 71 5.87 -43.36 -13.76
C VAL A 71 5.88 -44.89 -13.82
N LYS A 72 5.71 -45.44 -15.02
CA LYS A 72 5.70 -46.91 -15.25
C LYS A 72 7.04 -47.46 -15.72
N THR A 73 8.02 -46.60 -15.98
CA THR A 73 9.37 -47.00 -16.38
C THR A 73 10.04 -47.84 -15.28
N PRO A 74 10.75 -48.93 -15.63
CA PRO A 74 11.60 -49.67 -14.69
C PRO A 74 12.55 -48.78 -13.88
N PHE A 75 12.74 -49.08 -12.59
CA PHE A 75 13.49 -48.18 -11.69
C PHE A 75 14.96 -47.96 -12.11
N ASN A 76 15.65 -49.02 -12.55
CA ASN A 76 17.00 -48.93 -13.12
C ASN A 76 17.07 -48.02 -14.36
N GLU A 77 16.05 -48.01 -15.22
CA GLU A 77 15.99 -47.13 -16.37
C GLU A 77 15.74 -45.67 -15.95
N CYS A 78 14.90 -45.43 -14.93
CA CYS A 78 14.74 -44.11 -14.32
C CYS A 78 16.09 -43.56 -13.82
N LEU A 79 16.88 -44.38 -13.11
CA LEU A 79 18.22 -43.99 -12.64
C LEU A 79 19.14 -43.59 -13.81
N GLN A 80 19.17 -44.38 -14.89
CA GLN A 80 19.99 -44.06 -16.07
C GLN A 80 19.58 -42.76 -16.76
N ILE A 81 18.28 -42.46 -16.79
CA ILE A 81 17.75 -41.21 -17.37
C ILE A 81 18.17 -40.02 -16.51
N LEU A 82 17.98 -40.13 -15.19
CA LEU A 82 18.36 -39.07 -14.26
C LEU A 82 19.86 -38.81 -14.27
N GLN A 83 20.71 -39.84 -14.31
CA GLN A 83 22.17 -39.68 -14.42
C GLN A 83 22.58 -38.86 -15.67
N LYS A 84 21.86 -38.99 -16.78
CA LYS A 84 22.15 -38.26 -18.02
C LYS A 84 21.73 -36.79 -17.95
N ASN A 85 20.62 -36.50 -17.27
CA ASN A 85 19.96 -35.19 -17.33
C ASN A 85 20.22 -34.31 -16.11
N MET A 86 20.47 -34.88 -14.93
CA MET A 86 20.67 -34.11 -13.70
C MET A 86 22.07 -33.52 -13.60
N ARG A 87 22.17 -32.34 -13.00
CA ARG A 87 23.42 -31.62 -12.76
C ARG A 87 23.44 -31.10 -11.33
N LEU A 88 24.60 -31.19 -10.68
CA LEU A 88 24.84 -30.50 -9.41
C LEU A 88 24.97 -29.00 -9.65
N ASP A 89 24.67 -28.20 -8.63
CA ASP A 89 25.11 -26.81 -8.59
C ASP A 89 26.64 -26.76 -8.81
N PRO A 90 27.15 -25.88 -9.69
CA PRO A 90 28.56 -25.84 -10.06
C PRO A 90 29.54 -25.68 -8.89
N HIS A 91 29.07 -25.16 -7.75
CA HIS A 91 29.89 -24.92 -6.57
C HIS A 91 29.70 -25.95 -5.44
N PHE A 92 28.74 -26.87 -5.57
CA PHE A 92 28.48 -27.87 -4.52
C PHE A 92 29.68 -28.83 -4.34
N THR A 93 30.34 -29.22 -5.43
CA THR A 93 31.52 -30.10 -5.35
C THR A 93 32.65 -29.45 -4.54
N GLU A 94 32.88 -28.15 -4.69
CA GLU A 94 33.86 -27.41 -3.89
C GLU A 94 33.46 -27.42 -2.40
N PHE A 95 32.18 -27.17 -2.12
CA PHE A 95 31.65 -27.23 -0.76
C PHE A 95 31.81 -28.62 -0.14
N TYR A 96 31.48 -29.69 -0.87
CA TYR A 96 31.58 -31.08 -0.42
C TYR A 96 32.99 -31.43 0.07
N TYR A 97 34.02 -31.15 -0.74
CA TYR A 97 35.40 -31.44 -0.36
C TYR A 97 35.89 -30.55 0.77
N TRP A 98 35.55 -29.26 0.75
CA TRP A 98 35.90 -28.34 1.83
C TRP A 98 35.30 -28.77 3.17
N ALA A 99 34.02 -29.15 3.18
CA ALA A 99 33.31 -29.61 4.37
C ALA A 99 34.01 -30.82 4.98
N LYS A 100 34.48 -31.74 4.13
CA LYS A 100 35.21 -32.94 4.54
C LYS A 100 36.55 -32.64 5.18
N GLU A 101 37.32 -31.76 4.57
CA GLU A 101 38.61 -31.31 5.12
C GLU A 101 38.46 -30.56 6.46
N ASN A 102 37.29 -29.97 6.71
CA ASN A 102 37.05 -29.08 7.86
C ASN A 102 36.13 -29.68 8.93
N ASN A 103 35.87 -30.99 8.87
CA ASN A 103 35.02 -31.71 9.84
C ASN A 103 33.61 -31.10 9.96
N VAL A 104 32.97 -30.86 8.82
CA VAL A 104 31.59 -30.37 8.72
C VAL A 104 30.72 -31.46 8.08
N PRO A 105 30.03 -32.31 8.86
CA PRO A 105 29.17 -33.36 8.30
C PRO A 105 28.06 -32.78 7.44
N ILE A 106 27.79 -33.41 6.30
CA ILE A 106 26.67 -33.07 5.42
C ILE A 106 25.55 -34.08 5.61
N VAL A 107 24.34 -33.61 5.86
CA VAL A 107 23.16 -34.45 6.03
C VAL A 107 22.09 -34.01 5.04
N ILE A 108 21.84 -34.84 4.04
CA ILE A 108 20.81 -34.59 3.03
C ILE A 108 19.47 -35.06 3.56
N LEU A 109 18.51 -34.16 3.66
CA LEU A 109 17.13 -34.42 4.04
C LEU A 109 16.23 -34.15 2.84
N SER A 110 15.80 -35.19 2.12
CA SER A 110 15.03 -35.05 0.87
C SER A 110 13.75 -35.86 0.87
N SER A 111 12.69 -35.33 0.28
CA SER A 111 11.45 -36.08 0.03
C SER A 111 11.57 -37.04 -1.16
N GLY A 112 12.69 -37.04 -1.90
CA GLY A 112 13.04 -38.02 -2.92
C GLY A 112 13.40 -39.40 -2.33
N MET A 113 14.06 -40.24 -3.14
CA MET A 113 14.38 -41.63 -2.77
C MET A 113 15.89 -41.85 -2.61
N VAL A 114 16.31 -42.56 -1.55
CA VAL A 114 17.73 -42.85 -1.24
C VAL A 114 18.50 -43.39 -2.44
N PRO A 115 18.02 -44.43 -3.18
CA PRO A 115 18.78 -44.96 -4.30
C PRO A 115 18.99 -43.96 -5.44
N VAL A 116 18.05 -43.03 -5.65
CA VAL A 116 18.18 -41.97 -6.67
C VAL A 116 19.26 -40.98 -6.27
N ILE A 117 19.15 -40.45 -5.05
CA ILE A 117 20.07 -39.43 -4.52
C ILE A 117 21.49 -40.00 -4.46
N GLN A 118 21.65 -41.22 -3.92
CA GLN A 118 22.94 -41.89 -3.84
C GLN A 118 23.54 -42.10 -5.23
N THR A 119 22.79 -42.67 -6.17
CA THR A 119 23.27 -42.91 -7.55
C THR A 119 23.72 -41.62 -8.23
N LEU A 120 22.92 -40.54 -8.10
CA LEU A 120 23.25 -39.24 -8.68
C LEU A 120 24.52 -38.64 -8.06
N LEU A 121 24.63 -38.65 -6.73
CA LEU A 121 25.81 -38.12 -6.05
C LEU A 121 27.08 -38.91 -6.40
N GLU A 122 27.04 -40.24 -6.36
CA GLU A 122 28.21 -41.07 -6.69
C GLU A 122 28.66 -40.85 -8.14
N THR A 123 27.69 -40.73 -9.06
CA THR A 123 27.95 -40.47 -10.48
C THR A 123 28.54 -39.08 -10.70
N LEU A 124 27.96 -38.05 -10.08
CA LEU A 124 28.31 -36.65 -10.32
C LEU A 124 29.54 -36.20 -9.52
N LEU A 125 29.85 -36.82 -8.39
CA LEU A 125 31.10 -36.64 -7.62
C LEU A 125 32.24 -37.54 -8.14
N GLY A 126 31.91 -38.63 -8.83
CA GLY A 126 32.87 -39.54 -9.45
C GLY A 126 33.50 -40.58 -8.51
N HIS A 127 32.93 -40.80 -7.33
CA HIS A 127 33.36 -41.79 -6.35
C HIS A 127 32.20 -42.23 -5.45
N ASN A 128 32.35 -43.37 -4.76
CA ASN A 128 31.36 -43.82 -3.77
C ASN A 128 31.28 -42.85 -2.59
N LEU A 129 30.09 -42.68 -2.01
CA LEU A 129 29.91 -41.84 -0.82
C LEU A 129 30.59 -42.46 0.39
N ASP A 130 31.13 -41.60 1.26
CA ASP A 130 31.72 -41.97 2.53
C ASP A 130 30.92 -41.37 3.70
N ASP A 131 31.28 -41.76 4.94
CA ASP A 131 30.52 -41.43 6.15
C ASP A 131 30.42 -39.92 6.46
N HIS A 132 31.12 -39.05 5.72
CA HIS A 132 30.99 -37.60 5.82
C HIS A 132 29.62 -37.08 5.36
N LEU A 133 29.00 -37.74 4.38
CA LEU A 133 27.72 -37.35 3.82
C LEU A 133 26.68 -38.44 4.09
N THR A 134 25.63 -38.08 4.82
CA THR A 134 24.51 -38.98 5.13
C THR A 134 23.28 -38.59 4.33
N ILE A 135 22.56 -39.57 3.79
CA ILE A 135 21.28 -39.35 3.09
C ILE A 135 20.16 -39.89 3.98
N VAL A 136 19.20 -39.03 4.31
CA VAL A 136 17.95 -39.38 4.99
C VAL A 136 16.81 -38.97 4.06
N ALA A 137 16.12 -39.95 3.50
CA ALA A 137 15.07 -39.75 2.52
C ALA A 137 14.08 -40.91 2.53
N ASN A 138 13.07 -40.84 1.65
CA ASN A 138 12.21 -41.99 1.36
C ASN A 138 13.01 -43.09 0.65
N ASP A 139 12.42 -44.28 0.53
CA ASP A 139 13.03 -45.42 -0.15
C ASP A 139 12.13 -45.93 -1.28
N VAL A 140 12.60 -46.91 -2.03
CA VAL A 140 11.86 -47.61 -3.09
C VAL A 140 11.54 -49.02 -2.63
N GLU A 141 10.36 -49.51 -3.00
CA GLU A 141 9.99 -50.90 -2.75
C GLU A 141 9.21 -51.52 -3.90
N SER A 142 9.07 -52.85 -3.83
CA SER A 142 8.27 -53.63 -4.77
C SER A 142 6.80 -53.24 -4.71
N ARG A 143 6.21 -52.93 -5.87
CA ARG A 143 4.76 -52.79 -6.03
C ARG A 143 4.14 -54.16 -6.31
N ASP A 144 3.19 -54.57 -5.48
CA ASP A 144 2.42 -55.82 -5.63
C ASP A 144 3.29 -57.09 -5.78
N GLY A 145 4.49 -57.11 -5.19
CA GLY A 145 5.41 -58.26 -5.27
C GLY A 145 6.18 -58.38 -6.58
N LYS A 146 6.13 -57.36 -7.47
CA LYS A 146 6.93 -57.30 -8.70
C LYS A 146 8.39 -56.91 -8.45
N ASP A 147 9.28 -57.29 -9.34
CA ASP A 147 10.64 -56.76 -9.35
C ASP A 147 10.64 -55.26 -9.69
N ILE A 148 11.36 -54.43 -8.92
CA ILE A 148 11.37 -52.96 -9.07
C ILE A 148 11.89 -52.49 -10.45
N ASN A 149 12.63 -53.34 -11.14
CA ASN A 149 13.17 -53.11 -12.48
C ASN A 149 12.28 -53.71 -13.58
N THR A 150 11.02 -54.00 -13.27
CA THR A 150 10.00 -54.32 -14.28
C THR A 150 9.04 -53.14 -14.47
N PRO A 151 8.38 -53.02 -15.63
CA PRO A 151 7.45 -51.92 -15.86
C PRO A 151 6.33 -51.83 -14.80
N GLY A 152 6.26 -50.68 -14.13
CA GLY A 152 5.33 -50.40 -13.03
C GLY A 152 5.58 -51.22 -11.76
N GLY A 153 6.77 -51.82 -11.60
CA GLY A 153 7.12 -52.75 -10.52
C GLY A 153 7.61 -52.11 -9.22
N TRP A 154 7.79 -50.79 -9.18
CA TRP A 154 8.28 -50.07 -8.00
C TRP A 154 7.26 -49.05 -7.49
N GLN A 155 7.29 -48.77 -6.19
CA GLN A 155 6.55 -47.69 -5.53
C GLN A 155 7.39 -47.04 -4.44
N ILE A 156 7.01 -45.84 -4.01
CA ILE A 156 7.69 -45.15 -2.91
C ILE A 156 7.36 -45.79 -1.55
N ARG A 157 8.40 -46.07 -0.76
CA ARG A 157 8.31 -46.37 0.66
C ARG A 157 8.61 -45.10 1.44
N TYR A 158 7.62 -44.57 2.13
CA TYR A 158 7.79 -43.37 2.94
C TYR A 158 8.69 -43.61 4.16
N HIS A 159 9.50 -42.60 4.50
CA HIS A 159 10.40 -42.62 5.63
C HIS A 159 9.65 -42.60 6.96
N ASP A 160 8.54 -41.87 7.02
CA ASP A 160 7.67 -41.80 8.18
C ASP A 160 6.18 -41.71 7.82
N ASP A 161 5.32 -41.78 8.84
CA ASP A 161 3.87 -41.76 8.70
C ASP A 161 3.26 -40.34 8.69
N SER A 162 4.07 -39.29 8.65
CA SER A 162 3.57 -37.92 8.58
C SER A 162 2.82 -37.65 7.27
N HIS A 163 2.05 -36.55 7.24
CA HIS A 163 1.36 -36.08 6.03
C HIS A 163 2.31 -35.58 4.92
N PHE A 164 3.61 -35.47 5.22
CA PHE A 164 4.67 -35.21 4.25
C PHE A 164 5.33 -36.49 3.72
N GLY A 165 5.18 -37.62 4.42
CA GLY A 165 5.88 -38.88 4.14
C GLY A 165 7.38 -38.89 4.51
N HIS A 166 7.98 -37.71 4.65
CA HIS A 166 9.28 -37.48 5.27
C HIS A 166 9.29 -36.10 5.95
N ASN A 167 9.16 -36.08 7.27
CA ASN A 167 9.25 -34.87 8.10
C ASN A 167 10.69 -34.62 8.52
N LYS A 168 11.37 -33.77 7.74
CA LYS A 168 12.79 -33.44 7.89
C LYS A 168 13.16 -32.93 9.30
N SER A 169 12.22 -32.31 10.03
CA SER A 169 12.45 -31.84 11.41
C SER A 169 12.84 -32.96 12.39
N LEU A 170 12.36 -34.19 12.16
CA LEU A 170 12.56 -35.31 13.09
C LEU A 170 14.03 -35.71 13.18
N GLU A 171 14.78 -35.56 12.09
CA GLU A 171 16.22 -35.87 12.05
C GLU A 171 17.07 -34.78 12.73
N ILE A 172 16.60 -33.53 12.73
CA ILE A 172 17.36 -32.38 13.27
C ILE A 172 17.13 -32.21 14.78
N LYS A 173 15.90 -32.45 15.25
CA LYS A 173 15.49 -32.26 16.66
C LYS A 173 16.43 -32.85 17.71
N PRO A 174 16.96 -34.07 17.56
CA PRO A 174 17.90 -34.63 18.54
C PRO A 174 19.19 -33.80 18.68
N TYR A 175 19.67 -33.21 17.59
CA TYR A 175 20.85 -32.34 17.57
C TYR A 175 20.51 -30.96 18.10
N ALA A 176 19.35 -30.41 17.73
CA ALA A 176 18.87 -29.12 18.21
C ALA A 176 18.71 -29.11 19.75
N ALA A 177 18.33 -30.24 20.35
CA ALA A 177 18.14 -30.43 21.78
C ALA A 177 19.43 -30.59 22.61
N VAL A 178 20.61 -30.70 21.97
CA VAL A 178 21.89 -30.77 22.69
C VAL A 178 22.16 -29.45 23.41
N PRO A 179 22.68 -29.46 24.65
CA PRO A 179 22.98 -28.23 25.38
C PRO A 179 23.84 -27.25 24.57
N PHE A 180 23.46 -25.97 24.62
CA PHE A 180 24.01 -24.90 23.77
C PHE A 180 25.53 -24.70 23.84
N HIS A 181 26.19 -25.12 24.91
CA HIS A 181 27.65 -25.03 25.06
C HIS A 181 28.39 -26.23 24.44
N GLU A 182 27.68 -27.30 24.12
CA GLU A 182 28.20 -28.56 23.57
C GLU A 182 27.65 -28.84 22.17
N ARG A 183 26.68 -28.04 21.70
CA ARG A 183 26.01 -28.20 20.40
C ARG A 183 26.78 -27.48 19.27
N PRO A 184 27.01 -28.13 18.10
CA PRO A 184 27.49 -27.45 16.91
C PRO A 184 26.48 -26.41 16.39
N THR A 185 26.95 -25.50 15.53
CA THR A 185 26.03 -24.64 14.77
C THR A 185 25.32 -25.48 13.72
N LEU A 186 23.98 -25.47 13.72
CA LEU A 186 23.17 -26.24 12.78
C LEU A 186 22.77 -25.33 11.62
N LEU A 187 23.17 -25.68 10.40
CA LEU A 187 22.85 -24.92 9.18
C LEU A 187 21.91 -25.74 8.31
N TYR A 188 20.97 -25.09 7.61
CA TYR A 188 20.08 -25.75 6.65
C TYR A 188 20.08 -25.00 5.31
N ALA A 189 20.13 -25.71 4.19
CA ALA A 189 19.86 -25.14 2.86
C ALA A 189 18.63 -25.80 2.22
N GLY A 190 17.73 -24.99 1.66
CA GLY A 190 16.53 -25.49 1.00
C GLY A 190 15.99 -24.52 -0.07
N ASP A 191 15.02 -25.01 -0.84
CA ASP A 191 14.37 -24.25 -1.91
C ASP A 191 12.83 -24.31 -1.84
N GLY A 192 12.25 -25.25 -1.09
CA GLY A 192 10.82 -25.55 -1.13
C GLY A 192 10.09 -25.49 0.21
N VAL A 193 8.75 -25.45 0.13
CA VAL A 193 7.85 -25.39 1.31
C VAL A 193 8.01 -26.61 2.25
N SER A 194 8.48 -27.76 1.74
CA SER A 194 8.78 -28.94 2.57
C SER A 194 9.90 -28.71 3.60
N ASP A 195 10.74 -27.69 3.38
CA ASP A 195 11.96 -27.46 4.16
C ASP A 195 11.71 -26.66 5.44
N LEU A 196 10.52 -26.07 5.57
CA LEU A 196 10.14 -25.22 6.70
C LEU A 196 10.22 -25.92 8.05
N SER A 197 9.83 -27.20 8.06
CA SER A 197 9.91 -28.01 9.27
C SER A 197 11.35 -28.20 9.73
N ALA A 198 12.30 -28.30 8.80
CA ALA A 198 13.72 -28.40 9.10
C ALA A 198 14.31 -27.04 9.49
N ALA A 199 13.92 -25.97 8.80
CA ALA A 199 14.38 -24.61 9.08
C ALA A 199 14.17 -24.19 10.54
N ALA A 200 12.99 -24.50 11.10
CA ALA A 200 12.62 -24.17 12.47
C ALA A 200 13.52 -24.81 13.54
N GLU A 201 14.27 -25.87 13.18
CA GLU A 201 15.12 -26.63 14.10
C GLU A 201 16.61 -26.31 13.93
N THR A 202 16.97 -25.32 13.08
CA THR A 202 18.36 -24.94 12.77
C THR A 202 18.69 -23.50 13.19
N ASP A 203 19.99 -23.19 13.28
CA ASP A 203 20.50 -21.88 13.71
C ASP A 203 20.53 -20.85 12.57
N LEU A 204 20.66 -21.30 11.32
CA LEU A 204 20.63 -20.46 10.14
C LEU A 204 20.07 -21.22 8.94
N LEU A 205 19.07 -20.63 8.31
CA LEU A 205 18.49 -21.10 7.05
C LEU A 205 19.11 -20.37 5.86
N PHE A 206 19.58 -21.12 4.86
CA PHE A 206 19.88 -20.66 3.52
C PHE A 206 18.69 -20.98 2.61
N ALA A 207 18.02 -19.95 2.07
CA ALA A 207 16.90 -20.11 1.15
C ALA A 207 17.32 -19.78 -0.29
N LYS A 208 17.00 -20.66 -1.24
CA LYS A 208 17.40 -20.51 -2.65
C LYS A 208 16.69 -19.30 -3.30
N ALA A 209 17.46 -18.45 -3.97
CA ALA A 209 16.96 -17.29 -4.69
C ALA A 209 15.91 -17.68 -5.75
N GLY A 210 14.80 -16.94 -5.79
CA GLY A 210 13.74 -17.13 -6.79
C GLY A 210 12.87 -18.37 -6.59
N LYS A 211 12.87 -18.96 -5.39
CA LYS A 211 12.10 -20.16 -5.05
C LYS A 211 11.12 -19.90 -3.90
N ASP A 212 10.12 -20.77 -3.76
CA ASP A 212 8.94 -20.57 -2.92
C ASP A 212 9.26 -20.44 -1.41
N LEU A 213 10.38 -21.00 -0.96
CA LEU A 213 10.81 -20.91 0.45
C LEU A 213 11.01 -19.46 0.92
N ILE A 214 11.54 -18.58 0.06
CA ILE A 214 11.76 -17.16 0.38
C ILE A 214 10.43 -16.46 0.70
N THR A 215 9.45 -16.60 -0.19
CA THR A 215 8.12 -15.99 -0.04
C THR A 215 7.45 -16.44 1.25
N PHE A 216 7.65 -17.70 1.65
CA PHE A 216 7.12 -18.20 2.91
C PHE A 216 7.87 -17.64 4.12
N CYS A 217 9.21 -17.63 4.10
CA CYS A 217 10.01 -17.08 5.20
C CYS A 217 9.68 -15.60 5.46
N GLU A 218 9.48 -14.82 4.39
CA GLU A 218 9.02 -13.42 4.47
C GLU A 218 7.63 -13.32 5.12
N ARG A 219 6.69 -14.18 4.70
CA ARG A 219 5.32 -14.19 5.24
C ARG A 219 5.24 -14.54 6.72
N GLU A 220 6.04 -15.50 7.19
CA GLU A 220 6.03 -15.96 8.59
C GLU A 220 7.05 -15.24 9.48
N GLY A 221 7.81 -14.27 8.93
CA GLY A 221 8.86 -13.55 9.66
C GLY A 221 10.02 -14.44 10.13
N MET A 222 10.30 -15.52 9.41
CA MET A 222 11.37 -16.47 9.74
C MET A 222 12.72 -15.94 9.22
N PRO A 223 13.78 -15.83 10.04
CA PRO A 223 15.08 -15.37 9.57
C PRO A 223 15.73 -16.36 8.59
N TYR A 224 16.29 -15.85 7.50
CA TYR A 224 17.00 -16.64 6.49
C TYR A 224 18.08 -15.82 5.79
N THR A 225 18.93 -16.50 5.04
CA THR A 225 19.94 -15.92 4.14
C THR A 225 19.66 -16.39 2.72
N VAL A 226 19.58 -15.46 1.77
CA VAL A 226 19.40 -15.82 0.36
C VAL A 226 20.70 -16.39 -0.20
N PHE A 227 20.61 -17.48 -0.97
CA PHE A 227 21.73 -17.96 -1.79
C PHE A 227 21.29 -18.20 -3.24
N GLU A 228 22.12 -17.78 -4.19
CA GLU A 228 21.90 -18.08 -5.62
C GLU A 228 22.55 -19.41 -6.02
N ASN A 229 23.70 -19.75 -5.44
CA ASN A 229 24.46 -20.98 -5.69
C ASN A 229 25.33 -21.33 -4.48
N TRP A 230 26.02 -22.48 -4.52
CA TRP A 230 26.74 -22.99 -3.34
C TRP A 230 28.02 -22.22 -2.98
N SER A 231 28.47 -21.26 -3.79
CA SER A 231 29.67 -20.45 -3.46
C SER A 231 29.42 -19.53 -2.28
N SER A 232 28.23 -18.94 -2.15
CA SER A 232 27.89 -18.08 -1.02
C SER A 232 27.68 -18.89 0.26
N ILE A 233 27.03 -20.06 0.17
CA ILE A 233 26.91 -21.01 1.27
C ILE A 233 28.30 -21.38 1.79
N LEU A 234 29.24 -21.71 0.90
CA LEU A 234 30.62 -22.04 1.26
C LEU A 234 31.32 -20.87 1.98
N ALA A 235 31.20 -19.65 1.45
CA ALA A 235 31.79 -18.47 2.05
C ALA A 235 31.24 -18.20 3.46
N THR A 236 29.92 -18.21 3.63
CA THR A 236 29.28 -17.98 4.92
C THR A 236 29.61 -19.09 5.93
N THR A 237 29.63 -20.34 5.50
CA THR A 237 29.98 -21.48 6.37
C THR A 237 31.44 -21.40 6.84
N LYS A 238 32.38 -20.96 5.98
CA LYS A 238 33.78 -20.67 6.35
C LYS A 238 33.87 -19.56 7.41
N ASP A 239 33.07 -18.50 7.26
CA ASP A 239 33.07 -17.38 8.21
C ASP A 239 32.48 -17.75 9.58
N ILE A 240 31.44 -18.60 9.60
CA ILE A 240 30.87 -19.17 10.83
C ILE A 240 31.90 -20.09 11.49
N LEU A 241 32.50 -21.01 10.74
CA LEU A 241 33.47 -21.97 11.27
C LEU A 241 34.72 -21.28 11.85
N SER A 242 35.18 -20.20 11.22
CA SER A 242 36.31 -19.39 11.69
C SER A 242 35.99 -18.43 12.83
N GLY A 243 34.71 -18.29 13.19
CA GLY A 243 34.24 -17.40 14.26
C GLY A 243 34.21 -15.91 13.90
N LYS A 244 34.42 -15.55 12.62
CA LYS A 244 34.31 -14.18 12.11
C LYS A 244 32.87 -13.68 12.13
N VAL A 245 31.92 -14.57 11.86
CA VAL A 245 30.49 -14.32 11.95
C VAL A 245 29.95 -15.20 13.07
N SER A 246 29.47 -14.56 14.13
CA SER A 246 28.79 -15.26 15.22
C SER A 246 27.29 -15.24 14.96
N VAL A 247 26.68 -16.39 14.67
CA VAL A 247 25.22 -16.53 14.58
C VAL A 247 24.55 -16.06 15.89
N ARG A 248 25.26 -16.15 17.04
CA ARG A 248 24.82 -15.60 18.34
C ARG A 248 24.72 -14.07 18.35
N ALA A 249 25.64 -13.35 17.68
CA ALA A 249 25.58 -11.90 17.59
C ALA A 249 24.44 -11.46 16.66
N GLY A 250 24.20 -12.21 15.58
CA GLY A 250 23.06 -12.00 14.68
C GLY A 250 21.71 -12.23 15.36
N ILE A 251 21.56 -13.28 16.18
CA ILE A 251 20.33 -13.55 16.94
C ILE A 251 20.16 -12.55 18.09
N GLN A 252 21.22 -12.12 18.78
CA GLN A 252 21.12 -11.07 19.80
C GLN A 252 20.78 -9.71 19.18
N LEU A 253 21.33 -9.37 18.01
CA LEU A 253 20.91 -8.20 17.24
C LEU A 253 19.50 -8.37 16.71
N ALA A 254 19.05 -9.57 16.32
CA ALA A 254 17.69 -9.82 15.89
C ALA A 254 16.70 -9.77 17.06
N ILE A 255 17.06 -10.21 18.27
CA ILE A 255 16.23 -10.08 19.48
C ILE A 255 16.19 -8.63 19.93
N VAL A 256 17.33 -7.93 19.93
CA VAL A 256 17.37 -6.48 20.22
C VAL A 256 16.60 -5.72 19.15
N ALA A 257 16.75 -6.05 17.87
CA ALA A 257 15.98 -5.49 16.76
C ALA A 257 14.52 -5.90 16.83
N SER A 258 14.15 -7.07 17.35
CA SER A 258 12.76 -7.52 17.54
C SER A 258 12.13 -6.89 18.77
N VAL A 259 12.90 -6.61 19.82
CA VAL A 259 12.46 -5.83 20.97
C VAL A 259 12.36 -4.36 20.60
N ILE A 260 13.30 -3.84 19.80
CA ILE A 260 13.23 -2.51 19.22
C ILE A 260 12.09 -2.44 18.20
N LEU A 261 11.85 -3.47 17.38
CA LEU A 261 10.75 -3.52 16.42
C LEU A 261 9.43 -3.70 17.14
N LEU A 262 9.33 -4.53 18.18
CA LEU A 262 8.14 -4.67 19.01
C LEU A 262 7.91 -3.38 19.78
N PHE A 263 8.96 -2.76 20.31
CA PHE A 263 8.88 -1.45 20.94
C PHE A 263 8.43 -0.41 19.93
N ILE A 264 9.02 -0.35 18.74
CA ILE A 264 8.66 0.53 17.64
C ILE A 264 7.23 0.26 17.19
N VAL A 265 6.79 -0.98 16.97
CA VAL A 265 5.41 -1.38 16.62
C VAL A 265 4.43 -1.06 17.75
N THR A 266 4.85 -1.18 19.01
CA THR A 266 4.01 -0.82 20.17
C THR A 266 3.94 0.70 20.32
N LEU A 267 5.05 1.39 20.07
CA LEU A 267 5.17 2.84 20.04
C LEU A 267 4.40 3.37 18.84
N ASP A 268 4.40 2.69 17.71
CA ASP A 268 3.75 3.04 16.45
C ASP A 268 2.25 2.76 16.50
N ASN A 269 1.83 1.66 17.12
CA ASN A 269 0.43 1.41 17.51
C ASN A 269 -0.10 2.44 18.51
N ARG A 270 0.76 3.17 19.24
CA ARG A 270 0.36 4.23 20.18
C ARG A 270 0.58 5.65 19.65
N PHE A 271 1.55 5.86 18.78
CA PHE A 271 2.15 7.15 18.44
C PHE A 271 2.56 7.28 16.96
N ARG A 272 2.32 6.28 16.11
CA ARG A 272 2.67 6.24 14.67
C ARG A 272 4.09 6.73 14.35
N VAL A 273 5.10 5.93 14.69
CA VAL A 273 6.53 6.27 14.55
C VAL A 273 7.23 5.55 13.39
N LEU A 274 6.59 4.60 12.72
CA LEU A 274 7.11 3.96 11.50
C LEU A 274 6.71 4.76 10.24
N PRO A 275 7.53 4.72 9.17
CA PRO A 275 7.18 5.32 7.88
C PRO A 275 5.87 4.74 7.34
N ALA A 276 5.03 5.60 6.77
CA ALA A 276 3.70 5.23 6.32
C ALA A 276 3.66 4.24 5.15
N SER A 277 4.77 3.97 4.45
CA SER A 277 4.85 2.92 3.43
C SER A 277 4.56 1.52 3.99
N ILE A 278 4.86 1.29 5.27
CA ILE A 278 4.54 0.05 5.99
C ILE A 278 3.06 0.02 6.42
N HIS A 279 2.46 1.20 6.65
CA HIS A 279 1.03 1.34 7.00
C HIS A 279 0.09 1.32 5.78
N GLY A 280 0.56 1.77 4.61
CA GLY A 280 -0.20 1.84 3.36
C GLY A 280 -0.38 0.52 2.61
N HIS A 281 0.25 -0.57 3.07
CA HIS A 281 0.21 -1.88 2.38
C HIS A 281 -0.48 -3.00 3.16
N LEU A 282 -1.07 -2.72 4.33
CA LEU A 282 -2.01 -3.65 4.94
C LEU A 282 -3.41 -3.34 4.42
N PRO A 283 -3.97 -4.09 3.45
CA PRO A 283 -5.38 -3.96 3.13
C PRO A 283 -6.17 -4.25 4.40
N SER A 284 -6.75 -3.19 5.00
CA SER A 284 -7.64 -3.27 6.16
C SER A 284 -8.95 -4.01 5.85
N HIS A 285 -9.10 -4.47 4.60
CA HIS A 285 -10.31 -5.02 4.03
C HIS A 285 -10.05 -6.35 3.35
N TYR A 286 -10.31 -7.44 4.07
CA TYR A 286 -10.52 -8.75 3.49
C TYR A 286 -11.97 -8.83 2.96
N SER A 287 -12.16 -9.34 1.74
CA SER A 287 -13.48 -9.68 1.21
C SER A 287 -14.14 -10.81 2.01
N GLY A 288 -15.47 -10.82 2.12
CA GLY A 288 -16.22 -11.88 2.80
C GLY A 288 -16.34 -11.72 4.32
N PHE A 289 -16.22 -10.50 4.87
CA PHE A 289 -16.56 -10.22 6.27
C PHE A 289 -17.91 -9.48 6.37
N VAL A 290 -18.69 -9.84 7.38
CA VAL A 290 -19.95 -9.16 7.71
C VAL A 290 -19.94 -8.69 9.16
N VAL A 291 -20.59 -7.56 9.42
CA VAL A 291 -20.74 -6.99 10.76
C VAL A 291 -21.87 -7.71 11.47
N THR A 292 -21.60 -8.21 12.68
CA THR A 292 -22.56 -9.00 13.48
C THR A 292 -23.13 -8.23 14.65
N ASP A 293 -22.42 -7.21 15.15
CA ASP A 293 -22.90 -6.29 16.19
C ASP A 293 -22.15 -4.96 16.14
N VAL A 294 -22.75 -3.90 16.67
CA VAL A 294 -22.19 -2.54 16.75
C VAL A 294 -22.65 -1.92 18.07
N SER A 295 -21.76 -1.24 18.78
CA SER A 295 -22.10 -0.53 20.01
C SER A 295 -21.24 0.71 20.19
N VAL A 296 -21.78 1.69 20.91
CA VAL A 296 -21.01 2.82 21.43
C VAL A 296 -20.59 2.49 22.86
N VAL A 297 -19.33 2.76 23.21
CA VAL A 297 -18.79 2.56 24.55
C VAL A 297 -18.26 3.89 25.06
N THR A 298 -18.74 4.31 26.23
CA THR A 298 -18.27 5.49 26.95
C THR A 298 -17.41 5.07 28.14
N CYS A 299 -16.26 5.69 28.34
CA CYS A 299 -15.31 5.36 29.39
C CYS A 299 -14.78 6.62 30.08
N SER A 300 -14.28 6.47 31.31
CA SER A 300 -13.65 7.57 32.06
C SER A 300 -12.14 7.59 31.81
N VAL A 301 -11.60 8.73 31.37
CA VAL A 301 -10.15 8.90 31.16
C VAL A 301 -9.36 9.06 32.47
N LEU A 302 -10.04 9.30 33.60
CA LEU A 302 -9.41 9.45 34.93
C LEU A 302 -9.19 8.11 35.66
N SER A 303 -9.84 7.03 35.21
CA SER A 303 -9.75 5.72 35.85
C SER A 303 -8.69 4.87 35.13
N ILE A 304 -7.57 4.62 35.82
CA ILE A 304 -6.43 3.80 35.35
C ILE A 304 -6.86 2.34 35.06
N LEU A 305 -8.00 1.89 35.61
CA LEU A 305 -8.54 0.54 35.44
C LEU A 305 -9.56 0.42 34.29
N SER A 306 -10.08 1.53 33.75
CA SER A 306 -10.96 1.52 32.58
C SER A 306 -10.16 1.84 31.34
N GLY A 307 -9.36 0.87 30.87
CA GLY A 307 -8.84 0.95 29.51
C GLY A 307 -10.05 0.98 28.57
N CYS A 308 -10.26 2.08 27.84
CA CYS A 308 -11.33 2.22 26.85
C CYS A 308 -11.22 1.24 25.67
N LYS A 309 -10.38 0.20 25.80
CA LYS A 309 -10.18 -0.83 24.81
C LYS A 309 -11.30 -1.87 24.91
N PRO A 310 -11.59 -2.58 23.82
CA PRO A 310 -12.55 -3.66 23.84
C PRO A 310 -12.21 -4.72 24.90
N SER A 311 -13.22 -5.20 25.61
CA SER A 311 -13.07 -6.22 26.66
C SER A 311 -12.84 -7.64 26.12
N SER A 312 -13.08 -7.86 24.82
CA SER A 312 -12.94 -9.14 24.14
C SER A 312 -12.27 -8.93 22.77
N PRO A 313 -11.43 -9.88 22.30
CA PRO A 313 -10.80 -9.81 20.98
C PRO A 313 -11.79 -9.86 19.80
N GLU A 314 -13.05 -10.22 20.04
CA GLU A 314 -14.11 -10.21 19.01
C GLU A 314 -14.55 -8.80 18.61
N TRP A 315 -14.33 -7.81 19.48
CA TRP A 315 -14.72 -6.42 19.26
C TRP A 315 -13.55 -5.63 18.70
N THR A 316 -13.77 -5.00 17.55
CA THR A 316 -12.86 -4.03 16.94
C THR A 316 -13.30 -2.62 17.33
N GLN A 317 -12.37 -1.77 17.73
CA GLN A 317 -12.64 -0.36 18.01
C GLN A 317 -12.24 0.51 16.83
N ILE A 318 -13.08 1.51 16.51
CA ILE A 318 -12.71 2.60 15.63
C ILE A 318 -11.93 3.62 16.48
N GLU A 319 -10.68 3.88 16.12
CA GLU A 319 -9.76 4.76 16.87
C GLU A 319 -10.05 6.26 16.65
N LYS A 320 -11.32 6.63 16.76
CA LYS A 320 -11.83 8.00 16.73
C LYS A 320 -12.62 8.26 17.99
N ASP A 321 -12.10 9.13 18.84
CA ASP A 321 -12.84 9.60 20.02
C ASP A 321 -14.01 10.46 19.53
N LEU A 322 -15.24 10.03 19.84
CA LEU A 322 -16.45 10.70 19.40
C LEU A 322 -16.61 12.10 20.02
N TYR A 323 -15.81 12.42 21.05
CA TYR A 323 -15.71 13.77 21.61
C TYR A 323 -14.59 14.62 20.98
N LEU A 324 -13.90 14.13 19.95
CA LEU A 324 -12.76 14.80 19.31
C LEU A 324 -11.73 15.33 20.33
N ARG A 325 -11.48 14.55 21.40
CA ARG A 325 -10.57 14.87 22.51
C ARG A 325 -10.92 16.15 23.28
N SER A 326 -12.16 16.64 23.17
CA SER A 326 -12.66 17.79 23.94
C SER A 326 -13.08 17.42 25.37
N GLY A 327 -13.39 16.14 25.63
CA GLY A 327 -13.79 15.65 26.94
C GLY A 327 -12.61 15.54 27.92
N TRP A 328 -12.69 16.21 29.08
CA TRP A 328 -11.62 16.17 30.09
C TRP A 328 -11.70 14.95 31.02
N THR A 329 -12.86 14.30 31.10
CA THR A 329 -13.12 13.18 32.05
C THR A 329 -13.73 11.95 31.40
N SER A 330 -14.15 12.03 30.14
CA SER A 330 -14.78 10.94 29.38
C SER A 330 -14.27 10.87 27.94
N ALA A 331 -14.18 9.65 27.42
CA ALA A 331 -13.97 9.35 26.00
C ALA A 331 -15.10 8.43 25.52
N ALA A 332 -15.43 8.47 24.23
CA ALA A 332 -16.43 7.60 23.63
C ALA A 332 -15.93 7.05 22.31
N TYR A 333 -16.22 5.77 22.03
CA TYR A 333 -15.77 5.09 20.81
C TYR A 333 -16.87 4.20 20.24
N VAL A 334 -16.89 4.06 18.92
CA VAL A 334 -17.67 3.02 18.25
C VAL A 334 -16.85 1.73 18.22
N GLN A 335 -17.48 0.64 18.67
CA GLN A 335 -16.94 -0.71 18.58
C GLN A 335 -17.88 -1.57 17.74
N PHE A 336 -17.34 -2.51 16.97
CA PHE A 336 -18.12 -3.44 16.17
C PHE A 336 -17.50 -4.84 16.13
N GLN A 337 -18.34 -5.85 15.96
CA GLN A 337 -17.92 -7.23 15.73
C GLN A 337 -18.05 -7.57 14.25
N ARG A 338 -17.09 -8.34 13.74
CA ARG A 338 -17.15 -8.88 12.38
C ARG A 338 -16.77 -10.37 12.36
N LYS A 339 -17.42 -11.12 11.48
CA LYS A 339 -17.08 -12.53 11.21
C LYS A 339 -16.92 -12.73 9.71
N LYS A 340 -16.10 -13.70 9.31
CA LYS A 340 -16.11 -14.15 7.91
C LYS A 340 -17.44 -14.81 7.64
N GLU A 341 -17.99 -14.58 6.47
CA GLU A 341 -19.26 -15.14 6.03
C GLU A 341 -19.27 -16.69 6.10
N GLN A 342 -18.16 -17.32 5.70
CA GLN A 342 -17.97 -18.77 5.79
C GLN A 342 -17.91 -19.31 7.22
N ASP A 343 -17.62 -18.46 8.21
CA ASP A 343 -17.50 -18.83 9.63
C ASP A 343 -18.81 -18.56 10.40
N LEU A 344 -19.88 -18.09 9.72
CA LEU A 344 -21.18 -17.82 10.34
C LEU A 344 -21.87 -19.13 10.74
N LEU A 345 -22.22 -19.23 12.03
CA LEU A 345 -23.07 -20.30 12.53
C LEU A 345 -24.55 -20.03 12.18
N PRO A 346 -25.42 -21.06 12.08
CA PRO A 346 -26.85 -20.87 11.80
C PRO A 346 -27.60 -19.97 12.80
N SER A 347 -27.05 -19.78 14.00
CA SER A 347 -27.59 -18.90 15.04
C SER A 347 -27.01 -17.48 15.02
N ASP A 348 -25.92 -17.24 14.29
CA ASP A 348 -25.30 -15.92 14.19
C ASP A 348 -26.25 -14.97 13.46
N LYS A 349 -26.37 -13.74 13.98
CA LYS A 349 -27.15 -12.69 13.32
C LYS A 349 -26.21 -11.66 12.70
N VAL A 350 -26.48 -11.33 11.45
CA VAL A 350 -25.79 -10.30 10.67
C VAL A 350 -26.55 -8.98 10.77
N VAL A 351 -25.84 -7.85 10.89
CA VAL A 351 -26.42 -6.51 10.84
C VAL A 351 -26.76 -6.17 9.40
N ILE A 352 -28.06 -6.01 9.12
CA ILE A 352 -28.60 -5.64 7.81
C ILE A 352 -29.07 -4.19 7.76
N ASP A 353 -29.20 -3.52 8.90
CA ASP A 353 -29.44 -2.09 8.95
C ASP A 353 -29.02 -1.48 10.29
N LEU A 354 -28.68 -0.20 10.27
CA LEU A 354 -28.28 0.59 11.44
C LEU A 354 -28.92 1.97 11.35
N LYS A 355 -29.66 2.36 12.38
CA LYS A 355 -30.25 3.70 12.52
C LYS A 355 -29.88 4.32 13.86
N ILE A 356 -29.95 5.63 13.95
CA ILE A 356 -29.68 6.38 15.17
C ILE A 356 -30.89 7.23 15.49
N GLY A 357 -31.38 7.18 16.74
CA GLY A 357 -32.55 7.93 17.17
C GLY A 357 -33.00 7.61 18.59
N ARG A 358 -33.77 8.52 19.18
CA ARG A 358 -34.33 8.35 20.55
C ARG A 358 -35.48 7.35 20.59
N LEU A 359 -36.15 7.12 19.46
CA LEU A 359 -37.31 6.25 19.33
C LEU A 359 -36.98 5.09 18.38
N GLU A 360 -37.69 3.97 18.57
CA GLU A 360 -37.57 2.82 17.66
C GLU A 360 -37.96 3.23 16.22
N PRO A 361 -37.15 2.90 15.21
CA PRO A 361 -37.48 3.21 13.82
C PRO A 361 -38.78 2.52 13.37
N GLN A 362 -39.68 3.27 12.73
CA GLN A 362 -40.94 2.72 12.22
C GLN A 362 -40.69 1.75 11.05
N PHE A 363 -41.51 0.69 10.97
CA PHE A 363 -41.57 -0.19 9.80
C PHE A 363 -42.15 0.58 8.61
N ASN A 364 -41.52 0.50 7.45
CA ASN A 364 -42.22 0.87 6.22
C ASN A 364 -43.34 -0.15 6.01
N ASN A 365 -44.54 0.30 5.64
CA ASN A 365 -45.70 -0.56 5.37
C ASN A 365 -45.54 -1.37 4.06
N ASP A 366 -44.34 -1.85 3.75
CA ASP A 366 -44.10 -2.76 2.64
C ASP A 366 -44.41 -4.20 3.09
N PRO A 367 -45.46 -4.84 2.56
CA PRO A 367 -45.83 -6.21 2.91
C PRO A 367 -44.76 -7.27 2.58
N LYS A 368 -43.68 -6.90 1.86
CA LYS A 368 -42.53 -7.77 1.57
C LYS A 368 -41.37 -7.62 2.55
N GLU A 369 -41.38 -6.61 3.44
CA GLU A 369 -40.30 -6.39 4.39
C GLU A 369 -40.42 -7.34 5.59
N ASP A 370 -39.34 -8.07 5.89
CA ASP A 370 -39.33 -8.94 7.06
C ASP A 370 -39.52 -8.13 8.35
N ARG A 371 -40.47 -8.58 9.20
CA ARG A 371 -40.71 -8.05 10.55
C ARG A 371 -39.60 -8.43 11.52
N VAL A 372 -38.37 -8.06 11.21
CA VAL A 372 -37.21 -8.18 12.11
C VAL A 372 -37.27 -7.00 13.07
N ALA A 373 -37.29 -7.29 14.38
CA ALA A 373 -37.30 -6.27 15.43
C ALA A 373 -35.96 -5.50 15.47
N TRP A 374 -36.03 -4.22 15.85
CA TRP A 374 -34.85 -3.39 16.08
C TRP A 374 -34.29 -3.66 17.48
N GLU A 375 -32.97 -3.80 17.59
CA GLU A 375 -32.27 -3.98 18.86
C GLU A 375 -31.59 -2.67 19.26
N GLN A 376 -31.93 -2.13 20.44
CA GLN A 376 -31.33 -0.89 20.96
C GLN A 376 -29.89 -1.12 21.45
N ARG A 377 -29.03 -0.11 21.28
CA ARG A 377 -27.66 -0.01 21.79
C ARG A 377 -27.41 1.40 22.36
N PRO A 378 -26.36 1.61 23.17
CA PRO A 378 -25.96 2.93 23.64
C PRO A 378 -25.71 3.91 22.49
N GLY A 379 -25.79 5.22 22.76
CA GLY A 379 -25.60 6.25 21.73
C GLY A 379 -26.83 6.47 20.82
N GLY A 380 -28.00 5.93 21.19
CA GLY A 380 -29.20 5.98 20.36
C GLY A 380 -29.17 5.04 19.16
N LEU A 381 -28.23 4.09 19.11
CA LEU A 381 -28.11 3.14 18.02
C LEU A 381 -29.23 2.10 18.06
N TRP A 382 -29.77 1.78 16.89
CA TRP A 382 -30.73 0.72 16.64
C TRP A 382 -30.20 -0.18 15.53
N LEU A 383 -30.08 -1.48 15.81
CA LEU A 383 -29.59 -2.47 14.85
C LEU A 383 -30.72 -3.39 14.38
N LYS A 384 -30.82 -3.57 13.06
CA LYS A 384 -31.68 -4.60 12.48
C LYS A 384 -30.79 -5.80 12.14
N ARG A 385 -31.04 -6.94 12.80
CA ARG A 385 -30.19 -8.13 12.75
C ARG A 385 -30.95 -9.39 12.37
N THR A 386 -30.41 -10.21 11.47
CA THR A 386 -31.09 -11.42 10.98
C THR A 386 -30.15 -12.63 10.90
N ALA A 387 -30.68 -13.82 11.19
CA ALA A 387 -29.98 -15.11 11.06
C ALA A 387 -30.38 -15.87 9.78
N LYS A 388 -31.03 -15.20 8.82
CA LYS A 388 -31.44 -15.84 7.56
C LYS A 388 -30.21 -16.28 6.77
N ARG A 389 -30.32 -17.46 6.14
CA ARG A 389 -29.22 -18.22 5.49
C ARG A 389 -28.54 -17.55 4.27
N HIS A 390 -28.96 -16.33 3.90
CA HIS A 390 -28.42 -15.49 2.82
C HIS A 390 -28.39 -14.01 3.19
N ALA A 391 -28.46 -13.69 4.49
CA ALA A 391 -28.44 -12.31 4.94
C ALA A 391 -27.08 -11.64 4.70
N SER A 392 -26.00 -12.43 4.76
CA SER A 392 -24.63 -12.01 4.47
C SER A 392 -24.39 -11.82 2.96
N ASP A 393 -25.01 -12.66 2.13
CA ASP A 393 -24.97 -12.58 0.65
C ASP A 393 -25.71 -11.35 0.07
N SER A 394 -26.51 -10.67 0.91
CA SER A 394 -27.34 -9.56 0.48
C SER A 394 -26.52 -8.29 0.29
N HIS A 395 -26.79 -7.54 -0.79
CA HIS A 395 -26.25 -6.18 -0.98
C HIS A 395 -26.66 -5.21 0.14
N ASN A 396 -27.55 -5.62 1.04
CA ASN A 396 -27.97 -4.86 2.20
C ASN A 396 -27.13 -5.15 3.46
N ALA A 397 -26.30 -6.20 3.51
CA ALA A 397 -25.51 -6.53 4.69
C ALA A 397 -24.48 -5.43 4.97
N ILE A 398 -24.37 -5.00 6.24
CA ILE A 398 -23.31 -4.08 6.64
C ILE A 398 -22.01 -4.89 6.77
N THR A 399 -20.98 -4.50 6.03
CA THR A 399 -19.67 -5.19 5.99
C THR A 399 -18.55 -4.41 6.65
N SER A 400 -18.75 -3.12 6.93
CA SER A 400 -17.82 -2.29 7.70
C SER A 400 -18.53 -1.09 8.32
N VAL A 401 -17.93 -0.55 9.39
CA VAL A 401 -18.38 0.65 10.10
C VAL A 401 -17.17 1.56 10.31
N ASP A 402 -17.39 2.87 10.23
CA ASP A 402 -16.41 3.93 10.50
C ASP A 402 -17.14 5.18 11.04
N VAL A 403 -16.41 6.23 11.42
CA VAL A 403 -16.97 7.48 11.96
C VAL A 403 -16.41 8.70 11.23
N LEU A 404 -17.28 9.63 10.88
CA LEU A 404 -16.96 10.97 10.37
C LEU A 404 -17.63 12.01 11.27
N PHE A 405 -17.27 13.28 11.11
CA PHE A 405 -17.73 14.36 11.98
C PHE A 405 -18.28 15.54 11.17
N GLY A 406 -19.18 16.31 11.77
CA GLY A 406 -19.80 17.49 11.15
C GLY A 406 -21.15 17.20 10.50
N ALA A 407 -22.00 18.22 10.42
CA ALA A 407 -23.33 18.14 9.80
C ALA A 407 -23.29 17.86 8.30
N ASP A 408 -22.20 18.29 7.68
CA ASP A 408 -21.87 18.17 6.27
C ASP A 408 -20.93 16.99 5.97
N ALA A 409 -20.79 16.04 6.91
CA ALA A 409 -19.98 14.84 6.70
C ALA A 409 -20.47 14.03 5.51
N VAL A 410 -19.54 13.68 4.62
CA VAL A 410 -19.78 12.86 3.43
C VAL A 410 -18.74 11.76 3.31
N ASP A 411 -19.11 10.65 2.69
CA ASP A 411 -18.20 9.52 2.45
C ASP A 411 -18.06 9.27 0.93
N PRO A 412 -16.91 9.58 0.32
CA PRO A 412 -16.65 9.35 -1.10
C PRO A 412 -16.25 7.90 -1.40
N ARG A 413 -16.04 7.06 -0.39
CA ARG A 413 -15.65 5.66 -0.62
C ARG A 413 -16.81 4.90 -1.26
N ALA A 414 -16.51 4.05 -2.22
CA ALA A 414 -17.53 3.28 -2.93
C ALA A 414 -18.28 2.32 -2.00
N GLY A 415 -19.62 2.38 -2.04
CA GLY A 415 -20.50 1.53 -1.23
C GLY A 415 -20.63 1.97 0.24
N TRP A 416 -20.07 3.13 0.61
CA TRP A 416 -20.23 3.71 1.94
C TRP A 416 -21.36 4.75 1.97
N GLU A 417 -22.03 4.83 3.12
CA GLU A 417 -23.07 5.83 3.38
C GLU A 417 -23.05 6.31 4.84
N VAL A 418 -22.99 7.63 4.98
CA VAL A 418 -23.09 8.34 6.26
C VAL A 418 -24.53 8.29 6.76
N ARG A 419 -24.74 8.05 8.06
CA ARG A 419 -26.08 8.12 8.66
C ARG A 419 -26.50 9.55 8.96
N ASP A 420 -27.75 9.87 8.64
CA ASP A 420 -28.32 11.22 8.75
C ASP A 420 -28.37 11.79 10.17
N THR A 421 -28.42 10.93 11.20
CA THR A 421 -28.52 11.36 12.59
C THR A 421 -27.19 11.10 13.31
N ALA A 422 -26.65 12.12 13.98
CA ALA A 422 -25.44 11.99 14.80
C ALA A 422 -25.68 11.06 16.01
N VAL A 423 -24.61 10.44 16.49
CA VAL A 423 -24.61 9.59 17.69
C VAL A 423 -25.07 10.40 18.91
N LEU A 424 -26.06 9.89 19.64
CA LEU A 424 -26.65 10.58 20.79
C LEU A 424 -25.81 10.33 22.05
N LEU A 425 -24.78 11.16 22.26
CA LEU A 425 -23.87 11.06 23.41
C LEU A 425 -24.38 11.88 24.61
N ASP A 426 -24.20 13.19 24.56
CA ASP A 426 -24.65 14.14 25.57
C ASP A 426 -24.86 15.53 24.94
N SER A 427 -25.58 16.41 25.65
CA SER A 427 -25.92 17.74 25.14
C SER A 427 -24.72 18.69 24.98
N ARG A 428 -23.51 18.30 25.39
CA ARG A 428 -22.30 19.14 25.32
C ARG A 428 -21.48 18.90 24.06
N THR A 429 -21.84 17.86 23.31
CA THR A 429 -21.08 17.35 22.16
C THR A 429 -21.96 17.16 20.93
N GLU A 430 -23.22 17.62 21.01
CA GLU A 430 -24.16 17.68 19.89
C GLU A 430 -23.62 18.55 18.74
N ASP A 431 -22.73 19.51 19.01
CA ASP A 431 -22.09 20.39 18.02
C ASP A 431 -20.96 19.72 17.21
N LEU A 432 -20.33 18.67 17.74
CA LEU A 432 -19.29 17.91 17.04
C LEU A 432 -19.87 16.97 15.97
N GLU A 433 -21.15 16.60 16.13
CA GLU A 433 -21.91 15.73 15.24
C GLU A 433 -21.14 14.50 14.76
N ALA A 434 -20.73 13.63 15.70
CA ALA A 434 -20.14 12.34 15.35
C ALA A 434 -21.16 11.48 14.60
N ARG A 435 -20.87 11.13 13.34
CA ARG A 435 -21.76 10.40 12.43
C ARG A 435 -21.16 9.06 12.07
N ILE A 436 -21.97 8.01 12.19
CA ILE A 436 -21.58 6.66 11.76
C ILE A 436 -21.69 6.60 10.24
N THR A 437 -20.64 6.13 9.58
CA THR A 437 -20.67 5.72 8.16
C THR A 437 -20.50 4.21 8.08
N VAL A 438 -21.20 3.57 7.15
CA VAL A 438 -21.16 2.10 7.00
C VAL A 438 -21.00 1.73 5.54
N ARG A 439 -20.33 0.59 5.29
CA ARG A 439 -20.27 -0.03 3.97
C ARG A 439 -21.29 -1.14 3.86
N ARG A 440 -21.96 -1.23 2.71
CA ARG A 440 -22.82 -2.38 2.38
C ARG A 440 -22.26 -3.22 1.26
N GLY A 441 -22.51 -4.53 1.37
CA GLY A 441 -22.06 -5.51 0.39
C GLY A 441 -20.54 -5.62 0.26
N ASP A 442 -20.11 -6.25 -0.82
CA ASP A 442 -18.69 -6.48 -1.07
C ASP A 442 -17.93 -5.19 -1.44
N PRO A 443 -16.66 -5.05 -1.02
CA PRO A 443 -15.83 -3.94 -1.45
C PRO A 443 -15.71 -3.94 -2.98
N SER A 444 -16.19 -2.87 -3.62
CA SER A 444 -16.00 -2.70 -5.07
C SER A 444 -14.53 -2.40 -5.36
N LYS A 445 -13.93 -3.10 -6.32
CA LYS A 445 -12.60 -2.74 -6.82
C LYS A 445 -12.67 -1.38 -7.51
N VAL A 446 -12.01 -0.38 -6.94
CA VAL A 446 -11.85 0.94 -7.55
C VAL A 446 -10.89 0.82 -8.73
N LYS A 447 -11.37 1.02 -9.96
CA LYS A 447 -10.51 1.11 -11.13
C LYS A 447 -10.07 2.55 -11.30
N LYS A 448 -8.75 2.80 -11.21
CA LYS A 448 -8.20 4.13 -11.48
C LYS A 448 -8.44 4.54 -12.95
N PRO A 449 -8.97 5.74 -13.22
CA PRO A 449 -9.16 6.21 -14.58
C PRO A 449 -7.81 6.45 -15.27
N VAL A 450 -7.80 6.44 -16.60
CA VAL A 450 -6.62 6.82 -17.39
C VAL A 450 -7.02 8.08 -18.17
N PRO A 451 -6.53 9.26 -17.78
CA PRO A 451 -6.85 10.52 -18.46
C PRO A 451 -6.47 10.46 -19.93
N ARG A 452 -7.33 11.02 -20.79
CA ARG A 452 -7.14 11.03 -22.24
C ARG A 452 -7.62 12.35 -22.84
N ILE A 453 -6.92 12.82 -23.86
CA ILE A 453 -7.38 13.92 -24.70
C ILE A 453 -8.69 13.52 -25.38
N ASN A 454 -9.68 14.41 -25.32
CA ASN A 454 -10.99 14.18 -25.91
C ASN A 454 -10.91 14.05 -27.44
N GLU A 455 -11.93 13.46 -28.05
CA GLU A 455 -11.99 13.25 -29.51
C GLU A 455 -11.95 14.57 -30.29
N ASN A 456 -12.44 15.67 -29.71
CA ASN A 456 -12.34 17.03 -30.28
C ASN A 456 -10.92 17.65 -30.16
N GLY A 457 -9.96 16.95 -29.53
CA GLY A 457 -8.61 17.42 -29.27
C GLY A 457 -8.48 18.40 -28.09
N ARG A 458 -9.53 18.54 -27.27
CA ARG A 458 -9.54 19.41 -26.09
C ARG A 458 -9.23 18.63 -24.82
N PHE A 459 -8.70 19.31 -23.83
CA PHE A 459 -8.58 18.82 -22.47
C PHE A 459 -8.65 20.01 -21.51
N LYS A 460 -9.44 19.94 -20.44
CA LYS A 460 -9.62 21.03 -19.49
C LYS A 460 -9.23 20.60 -18.08
N ILE A 461 -8.36 21.38 -17.47
CA ILE A 461 -7.96 21.23 -16.07
C ILE A 461 -8.59 22.36 -15.26
N MET A 462 -9.23 22.01 -14.14
CA MET A 462 -9.66 22.93 -13.10
C MET A 462 -8.70 22.83 -11.92
N GLN A 463 -8.16 23.96 -11.46
CA GLN A 463 -7.26 24.02 -10.31
C GLN A 463 -8.03 24.55 -9.08
N LEU A 464 -8.28 23.68 -8.12
CA LEU A 464 -8.85 24.04 -6.82
C LEU A 464 -7.71 24.26 -5.82
N ALA A 465 -7.44 25.54 -5.52
CA ALA A 465 -6.44 25.94 -4.55
C ALA A 465 -7.13 26.46 -3.27
N ASP A 466 -6.61 26.06 -2.11
CA ASP A 466 -6.93 26.67 -0.82
C ASP A 466 -8.45 26.60 -0.49
N LEU A 467 -9.04 25.40 -0.48
CA LEU A 467 -10.45 25.23 -0.09
C LEU A 467 -10.67 25.44 1.41
N HIS A 468 -9.68 25.10 2.25
CA HIS A 468 -9.75 25.20 3.71
C HIS A 468 -11.06 24.67 4.29
N LEU A 469 -11.38 23.41 4.01
CA LEU A 469 -12.54 22.76 4.60
C LEU A 469 -12.24 22.34 6.05
N SER A 470 -13.24 22.48 6.92
CA SER A 470 -13.15 22.24 8.36
C SER A 470 -13.74 20.86 8.74
N THR A 471 -13.63 20.45 10.01
CA THR A 471 -14.33 19.22 10.46
C THR A 471 -15.84 19.31 10.27
N GLY A 472 -16.45 20.46 10.59
CA GLY A 472 -17.86 20.77 10.33
C GLY A 472 -18.02 21.88 9.30
N LEU A 473 -19.07 22.69 9.43
CA LEU A 473 -19.48 23.71 8.46
C LEU A 473 -18.47 24.87 8.25
N GLY A 474 -17.51 25.00 9.15
CA GLY A 474 -16.48 26.05 9.09
C GLY A 474 -17.03 27.47 9.30
N HIS A 475 -16.11 28.42 9.49
CA HIS A 475 -16.46 29.84 9.65
C HIS A 475 -15.87 30.64 8.50
N CYS A 476 -16.70 31.45 7.83
CA CYS A 476 -16.22 32.29 6.73
C CYS A 476 -15.21 33.32 7.24
N ARG A 477 -14.07 33.41 6.55
CA ARG A 477 -13.06 34.44 6.74
C ARG A 477 -13.09 35.40 5.56
N ASP A 478 -13.27 36.68 5.86
CA ASP A 478 -13.32 37.77 4.89
C ASP A 478 -14.24 37.52 3.67
N PRO A 479 -15.49 37.04 3.86
CA PRO A 479 -16.38 36.78 2.74
C PRO A 479 -16.75 38.06 1.99
N VAL A 480 -16.78 37.98 0.65
CA VAL A 480 -17.27 39.07 -0.22
C VAL A 480 -18.38 38.52 -1.12
N PRO A 481 -19.62 39.00 -1.01
CA PRO A 481 -20.16 39.84 0.05
C PRO A 481 -20.12 39.11 1.41
N GLU A 482 -20.29 39.86 2.50
CA GLU A 482 -20.27 39.32 3.86
C GLU A 482 -21.30 38.20 4.04
N GLU A 483 -22.51 38.42 3.52
CA GLU A 483 -23.58 37.44 3.44
C GLU A 483 -24.14 37.44 2.01
N LEU A 484 -24.41 36.25 1.45
CA LEU A 484 -25.08 36.14 0.15
C LEU A 484 -26.55 36.59 0.24
N VAL A 485 -27.20 36.27 1.35
CA VAL A 485 -28.57 36.66 1.67
C VAL A 485 -28.56 37.33 3.05
N PRO A 486 -29.03 38.59 3.16
CA PRO A 486 -29.04 39.31 4.42
C PRO A 486 -29.76 38.54 5.53
N GLY A 487 -29.09 38.33 6.66
CA GLY A 487 -29.59 37.68 7.87
C GLY A 487 -29.42 36.15 7.93
N GLN A 488 -28.80 35.52 6.93
CA GLN A 488 -28.52 34.07 6.94
C GLN A 488 -27.16 33.69 7.55
N GLY A 489 -26.26 34.65 7.78
CA GLY A 489 -24.87 34.35 8.15
C GLY A 489 -24.07 33.74 7.00
N CYS A 490 -22.88 33.20 7.32
CA CYS A 490 -21.99 32.58 6.35
C CYS A 490 -21.30 31.35 6.96
N GLU A 491 -21.57 30.19 6.37
CA GLU A 491 -20.88 28.92 6.64
C GLU A 491 -19.86 28.68 5.53
N ALA A 492 -18.61 28.44 5.92
CA ALA A 492 -17.49 28.44 4.96
C ALA A 492 -17.55 27.26 4.00
N ASP A 493 -17.71 26.05 4.54
CA ASP A 493 -17.62 24.82 3.78
C ASP A 493 -18.80 24.71 2.79
N PRO A 494 -20.08 24.92 3.18
CA PRO A 494 -21.21 24.92 2.24
C PRO A 494 -21.05 25.95 1.12
N ARG A 495 -20.71 27.21 1.43
CA ARG A 495 -20.54 28.26 0.41
C ARG A 495 -19.41 27.94 -0.56
N THR A 496 -18.31 27.37 -0.06
CA THR A 496 -17.18 26.93 -0.88
C THR A 496 -17.60 25.78 -1.81
N LEU A 497 -18.29 24.76 -1.27
CA LEU A 497 -18.69 23.59 -2.03
C LEU A 497 -19.80 23.90 -3.05
N ASP A 498 -20.73 24.80 -2.74
CA ASP A 498 -21.74 25.30 -3.69
C ASP A 498 -21.08 26.02 -4.88
N PHE A 499 -20.05 26.82 -4.60
CA PHE A 499 -19.26 27.48 -5.64
C PHE A 499 -18.54 26.46 -6.53
N VAL A 500 -17.85 25.48 -5.92
CA VAL A 500 -17.16 24.42 -6.65
C VAL A 500 -18.15 23.58 -7.47
N GLU A 501 -19.28 23.19 -6.90
CA GLU A 501 -20.34 22.42 -7.56
C GLU A 501 -20.82 23.12 -8.82
N LYS A 502 -21.18 24.41 -8.72
CA LYS A 502 -21.61 25.22 -9.86
C LYS A 502 -20.58 25.20 -10.98
N LEU A 503 -19.30 25.39 -10.66
CA LEU A 503 -18.23 25.40 -11.65
C LEU A 503 -17.97 24.04 -12.28
N LEU A 504 -18.08 22.94 -11.53
CA LEU A 504 -17.96 21.59 -12.08
C LEU A 504 -19.04 21.33 -13.14
N ASP A 505 -20.26 21.78 -12.88
CA ASP A 505 -21.41 21.57 -13.78
C ASP A 505 -21.35 22.48 -15.03
N GLU A 506 -20.87 23.72 -14.87
CA GLU A 506 -20.76 24.68 -15.97
C GLU A 506 -19.52 24.47 -16.85
N GLU A 507 -18.36 24.23 -16.24
CA GLU A 507 -17.09 24.12 -16.98
C GLU A 507 -16.76 22.70 -17.41
N GLN A 508 -17.32 21.67 -16.75
CA GLN A 508 -17.12 20.25 -17.07
C GLN A 508 -15.64 19.91 -17.32
N PRO A 509 -14.77 20.07 -16.31
CA PRO A 509 -13.34 19.77 -16.47
C PRO A 509 -13.10 18.27 -16.66
N ASP A 510 -12.07 17.95 -17.43
CA ASP A 510 -11.62 16.56 -17.66
C ASP A 510 -10.74 16.03 -16.50
N LEU A 511 -10.13 16.96 -15.75
CA LEU A 511 -9.27 16.68 -14.61
C LEU A 511 -9.35 17.84 -13.61
N VAL A 512 -9.37 17.52 -12.31
CA VAL A 512 -9.24 18.50 -11.23
C VAL A 512 -7.90 18.32 -10.52
N ILE A 513 -7.18 19.43 -10.31
CA ILE A 513 -5.98 19.47 -9.49
C ILE A 513 -6.31 20.17 -8.17
N LEU A 514 -6.21 19.44 -7.07
CA LEU A 514 -6.30 19.95 -5.70
C LEU A 514 -4.88 20.41 -5.29
N SER A 515 -4.60 21.70 -5.43
CA SER A 515 -3.23 22.24 -5.31
C SER A 515 -2.85 22.67 -3.89
N GLY A 516 -3.19 21.85 -2.89
CA GLY A 516 -2.89 22.07 -1.47
C GLY A 516 -3.89 22.93 -0.71
N ASP A 517 -3.82 22.87 0.62
CA ASP A 517 -4.70 23.50 1.61
C ASP A 517 -6.18 23.21 1.37
N GLN A 518 -6.47 21.94 1.14
CA GLN A 518 -7.84 21.46 1.04
C GLN A 518 -8.47 21.32 2.43
N VAL A 519 -7.65 21.05 3.44
CA VAL A 519 -8.02 20.89 4.85
C VAL A 519 -7.56 22.11 5.64
N ASN A 520 -8.45 22.69 6.44
CA ASN A 520 -8.17 23.84 7.29
C ASN A 520 -7.60 23.38 8.64
N GLY A 521 -6.33 23.00 8.67
CA GLY A 521 -5.55 22.51 9.82
C GLY A 521 -6.16 22.76 11.20
N GLU A 522 -6.18 24.02 11.65
CA GLU A 522 -6.67 24.46 12.98
C GLU A 522 -8.10 23.99 13.32
N THR A 523 -8.99 23.95 12.34
CA THR A 523 -10.42 23.60 12.53
C THR A 523 -10.72 22.15 12.12
N SER A 524 -9.69 21.39 11.79
CA SER A 524 -9.77 20.03 11.23
C SER A 524 -9.30 18.97 12.24
N LYS A 525 -9.96 18.95 13.41
CA LYS A 525 -9.71 17.97 14.49
C LYS A 525 -9.83 16.52 14.02
N ASP A 526 -10.69 16.25 13.05
CA ASP A 526 -10.69 15.02 12.24
C ASP A 526 -10.47 15.38 10.78
N ALA A 527 -9.21 15.38 10.32
CA ALA A 527 -8.80 15.77 8.98
C ALA A 527 -9.37 14.86 7.87
N GLN A 528 -9.75 13.62 8.20
CA GLN A 528 -10.41 12.72 7.26
C GLN A 528 -11.77 13.27 6.78
N SER A 529 -12.55 13.90 7.66
CA SER A 529 -13.86 14.45 7.32
C SER A 529 -13.79 15.56 6.23
N PRO A 530 -13.00 16.64 6.37
CA PRO A 530 -12.82 17.63 5.30
C PRO A 530 -12.10 17.09 4.07
N LEU A 531 -11.14 16.17 4.22
CA LEU A 531 -10.49 15.51 3.08
C LEU A 531 -11.51 14.75 2.22
N TYR A 532 -12.49 14.12 2.86
CA TYR A 532 -13.58 13.44 2.16
C TYR A 532 -14.57 14.43 1.52
N LYS A 533 -14.86 15.55 2.20
CA LYS A 533 -15.66 16.65 1.63
C LYS A 533 -15.04 17.22 0.36
N SER A 534 -13.72 17.45 0.35
CA SER A 534 -13.02 18.09 -0.78
C SER A 534 -13.09 17.29 -2.08
N VAL A 535 -13.22 15.96 -2.00
CA VAL A 535 -13.26 15.09 -3.19
C VAL A 535 -14.66 14.58 -3.53
N LYS A 536 -15.65 14.71 -2.65
CA LYS A 536 -16.96 14.07 -2.81
C LYS A 536 -17.66 14.48 -4.10
N LEU A 537 -17.68 15.78 -4.39
CA LEU A 537 -18.28 16.32 -5.61
C LEU A 537 -17.63 15.76 -6.89
N LEU A 538 -16.33 15.48 -6.84
CA LEU A 538 -15.54 14.93 -7.94
C LEU A 538 -15.87 13.44 -8.14
N VAL A 539 -15.94 12.69 -7.04
CA VAL A 539 -16.28 11.27 -7.05
C VAL A 539 -17.69 11.02 -7.58
N ASP A 540 -18.68 11.80 -7.13
CA ASP A 540 -20.07 11.68 -7.59
C ASP A 540 -20.20 11.95 -9.09
N ARG A 541 -19.43 12.92 -9.59
CA ARG A 541 -19.37 13.29 -11.01
C ARG A 541 -18.42 12.42 -11.83
N LYS A 542 -17.70 11.50 -11.19
CA LYS A 542 -16.72 10.60 -11.83
C LYS A 542 -15.57 11.34 -12.52
N ILE A 543 -15.22 12.52 -11.99
CA ILE A 543 -14.17 13.37 -12.52
C ILE A 543 -12.84 12.91 -11.91
N PRO A 544 -11.84 12.50 -12.73
CA PRO A 544 -10.51 12.21 -12.23
C PRO A 544 -9.90 13.42 -11.52
N TYR A 545 -9.16 13.17 -10.45
CA TYR A 545 -8.50 14.24 -9.72
C TYR A 545 -7.14 13.82 -9.17
N ALA A 546 -6.30 14.81 -8.91
CA ALA A 546 -4.99 14.62 -8.30
C ALA A 546 -4.74 15.69 -7.25
N ALA A 547 -4.04 15.32 -6.18
CA ALA A 547 -3.81 16.20 -5.05
C ALA A 547 -2.32 16.28 -4.69
N ILE A 548 -1.92 17.50 -4.32
CA ILE A 548 -0.68 17.79 -3.58
C ILE A 548 -1.07 18.47 -2.28
N PHE A 549 -0.16 18.48 -1.31
CA PHE A 549 -0.41 19.07 0.00
C PHE A 549 0.08 20.51 0.08
N GLY A 550 -0.68 21.30 0.82
CA GLY A 550 -0.26 22.59 1.34
C GLY A 550 0.15 22.53 2.80
N ASN A 551 0.55 23.67 3.34
CA ASN A 551 1.10 23.74 4.69
C ASN A 551 0.08 23.48 5.80
N HIS A 552 -1.23 23.57 5.52
CA HIS A 552 -2.29 23.31 6.48
C HIS A 552 -2.79 21.85 6.46
N ASP A 553 -2.51 21.09 5.40
CA ASP A 553 -3.08 19.75 5.19
C ASP A 553 -2.54 18.69 6.17
N ASP A 554 -1.47 18.99 6.92
CA ASP A 554 -0.85 18.13 7.93
C ASP A 554 -0.81 18.72 9.36
N GLU A 555 -1.60 19.77 9.61
CA GLU A 555 -1.73 20.38 10.94
C GLU A 555 -2.83 19.75 11.81
N GLY A 556 -3.68 18.90 11.21
CA GLY A 556 -4.79 18.21 11.87
C GLY A 556 -4.35 16.96 12.65
N ASN A 557 -5.25 15.96 12.73
CA ASN A 557 -4.93 14.67 13.36
C ASN A 557 -4.29 13.64 12.42
N LEU A 558 -4.08 13.97 11.14
CA LEU A 558 -3.43 13.14 10.13
C LEU A 558 -2.18 13.86 9.61
N ASP A 559 -1.10 13.10 9.41
CA ASP A 559 0.07 13.58 8.66
C ASP A 559 -0.13 13.43 7.15
N ARG A 560 0.77 14.03 6.35
CA ARG A 560 0.72 13.99 4.88
C ARG A 560 0.67 12.58 4.33
N GLN A 561 1.45 11.66 4.90
CA GLN A 561 1.49 10.30 4.41
C GLN A 561 0.16 9.57 4.64
N GLN A 562 -0.45 9.74 5.81
CA GLN A 562 -1.76 9.16 6.15
C GLN A 562 -2.87 9.77 5.28
N SER A 563 -2.86 11.08 5.08
CA SER A 563 -3.79 11.76 4.18
C SER A 563 -3.63 11.27 2.74
N MET A 564 -2.40 11.04 2.27
CA MET A 564 -2.15 10.49 0.93
C MET A 564 -2.62 9.05 0.79
N ALA A 565 -2.38 8.21 1.81
CA ALA A 565 -2.87 6.83 1.82
C ALA A 565 -4.41 6.78 1.69
N LEU A 566 -5.13 7.69 2.37
CA LEU A 566 -6.57 7.84 2.17
C LEU A 566 -6.89 8.24 0.73
N LEU A 567 -6.25 9.27 0.18
CA LEU A 567 -6.48 9.75 -1.17
C LEU A 567 -6.24 8.67 -2.25
N GLU A 568 -5.20 7.85 -2.13
CA GLU A 568 -4.85 6.82 -3.10
C GLU A 568 -5.92 5.72 -3.25
N GLU A 569 -6.66 5.46 -2.18
CA GLU A 569 -7.73 4.45 -2.11
C GLU A 569 -9.07 4.96 -2.66
N LEU A 570 -9.24 6.28 -2.76
CA LEU A 570 -10.53 6.88 -3.14
C LEU A 570 -10.84 6.73 -4.64
N PRO A 571 -12.13 6.58 -5.01
CA PRO A 571 -12.54 6.55 -6.41
C PRO A 571 -12.06 7.75 -7.20
N TYR A 572 -11.66 7.53 -8.46
CA TYR A 572 -11.21 8.58 -9.39
C TYR A 572 -9.93 9.35 -8.99
N SER A 573 -9.35 9.05 -7.83
CA SER A 573 -8.06 9.60 -7.44
C SER A 573 -6.92 9.07 -8.30
N LEU A 574 -6.10 10.00 -8.76
CA LEU A 574 -4.83 9.77 -9.46
C LEU A 574 -3.64 10.14 -8.56
N SER A 575 -3.89 10.53 -7.32
CA SER A 575 -2.85 10.89 -6.37
C SER A 575 -1.94 9.71 -6.05
N SER A 576 -0.70 10.02 -5.68
CA SER A 576 0.33 9.05 -5.33
C SER A 576 1.31 9.66 -4.33
N ALA A 577 1.77 8.90 -3.34
CA ALA A 577 2.80 9.32 -2.39
C ALA A 577 4.13 9.63 -3.10
N GLY A 578 4.44 8.86 -4.15
CA GLY A 578 5.70 8.98 -4.87
C GLY A 578 6.78 8.07 -4.29
N PRO A 579 8.03 8.21 -4.75
CA PRO A 579 9.15 7.38 -4.28
C PRO A 579 9.50 7.67 -2.81
N GLU A 580 9.74 6.61 -2.03
CA GLU A 580 10.08 6.72 -0.60
C GLU A 580 11.45 7.38 -0.33
N ASP A 581 12.34 7.41 -1.31
CA ASP A 581 13.69 7.99 -1.22
C ASP A 581 13.75 9.47 -1.63
N VAL A 582 12.60 10.10 -1.88
CA VAL A 582 12.46 11.52 -2.26
C VAL A 582 11.78 12.28 -1.12
N ASP A 583 12.31 13.46 -0.76
CA ASP A 583 11.76 14.27 0.33
C ASP A 583 10.31 14.72 0.01
N GLY A 584 9.44 14.69 1.03
CA GLY A 584 8.03 15.09 0.93
C GLY A 584 7.10 13.96 0.48
N VAL A 585 5.80 14.22 0.43
CA VAL A 585 4.75 13.28 0.01
C VAL A 585 3.89 13.90 -1.07
N GLY A 586 3.68 13.17 -2.17
CA GLY A 586 2.98 13.72 -3.33
C GLY A 586 3.93 14.15 -4.44
N ASN A 587 5.09 13.49 -4.56
CA ASN A 587 6.02 13.67 -5.68
C ASN A 587 5.76 12.63 -6.77
N TYR A 588 4.96 12.97 -7.78
CA TYR A 588 4.57 12.03 -8.83
C TYR A 588 4.28 12.73 -10.17
N ILE A 589 4.09 11.94 -11.21
CA ILE A 589 3.70 12.42 -12.53
C ILE A 589 2.34 11.86 -12.91
N LEU A 590 1.62 12.61 -13.75
CA LEU A 590 0.43 12.12 -14.44
C LEU A 590 0.58 12.33 -15.95
N GLU A 591 0.44 11.23 -16.70
CA GLU A 591 0.42 11.25 -18.16
C GLU A 591 -1.03 11.24 -18.66
N VAL A 592 -1.42 12.26 -19.42
CA VAL A 592 -2.68 12.30 -20.16
C VAL A 592 -2.41 11.75 -21.55
N LEU A 593 -3.03 10.62 -21.88
CA LEU A 593 -2.79 9.94 -23.16
C LEU A 593 -3.43 10.70 -24.32
N GLY A 594 -2.86 10.57 -25.51
CA GLY A 594 -3.44 11.12 -26.73
C GLY A 594 -4.81 10.52 -27.09
N ARG A 595 -5.53 11.16 -28.01
CA ARG A 595 -6.85 10.72 -28.49
C ARG A 595 -6.88 9.29 -29.06
N GLY A 596 -8.06 8.65 -29.04
CA GLY A 596 -8.24 7.28 -29.53
C GLY A 596 -7.53 6.24 -28.66
N ASN A 597 -6.86 5.26 -29.28
CA ASN A 597 -6.24 4.12 -28.58
C ASN A 597 -4.72 4.22 -28.44
N THR A 598 -4.14 5.43 -28.55
CA THR A 598 -2.69 5.60 -28.38
C THR A 598 -2.31 5.52 -26.89
N ASP A 599 -1.17 4.90 -26.61
CA ASP A 599 -0.57 4.86 -25.27
C ASP A 599 0.54 5.92 -25.12
N HIS A 600 0.63 6.87 -26.06
CA HIS A 600 1.59 7.96 -25.99
C HIS A 600 1.01 9.15 -25.20
N SER A 601 1.81 9.68 -24.27
CA SER A 601 1.47 10.86 -23.46
C SER A 601 1.41 12.13 -24.30
N ALA A 602 0.27 12.81 -24.27
CA ALA A 602 0.05 14.11 -24.87
C ALA A 602 0.37 15.25 -23.88
N LEU A 603 0.08 15.06 -22.60
CA LEU A 603 0.43 15.98 -21.51
C LEU A 603 1.10 15.21 -20.38
N THR A 604 2.15 15.75 -19.79
CA THR A 604 2.71 15.25 -18.53
C THR A 604 2.68 16.33 -17.47
N LEU A 605 1.94 16.06 -16.40
CA LEU A 605 1.82 16.92 -15.22
C LEU A 605 2.79 16.41 -14.16
N TYR A 606 3.65 17.28 -13.65
CA TYR A 606 4.54 17.00 -12.52
C TYR A 606 3.93 17.60 -11.26
N LEU A 607 3.66 16.77 -10.27
CA LEU A 607 3.08 17.15 -9.00
C LEU A 607 4.19 17.00 -7.95
N LEU A 608 4.47 18.06 -7.21
CA LEU A 608 5.55 18.06 -6.21
C LEU A 608 5.08 18.62 -4.89
N ASP A 609 5.62 18.02 -3.84
CA ASP A 609 5.44 18.50 -2.48
C ASP A 609 6.33 19.71 -2.19
N SER A 610 5.74 20.89 -2.00
CA SER A 610 6.46 22.10 -1.58
C SER A 610 6.65 22.25 -0.07
N HIS A 611 6.31 21.22 0.71
CA HIS A 611 6.41 21.11 2.17
C HIS A 611 5.48 22.08 2.93
N SER A 612 5.77 22.32 4.22
CA SER A 612 5.03 23.25 5.10
C SER A 612 5.95 24.41 5.51
N TYR A 613 6.40 24.42 6.76
CA TYR A 613 7.17 25.50 7.36
C TYR A 613 8.67 25.22 7.33
N SER A 614 9.48 26.28 7.27
CA SER A 614 10.92 26.18 7.15
C SER A 614 11.54 25.38 8.31
N PRO A 615 12.41 24.39 8.02
CA PRO A 615 13.12 23.65 9.07
C PRO A 615 14.25 24.49 9.71
N ASP A 616 14.58 25.66 9.15
CA ASP A 616 15.59 26.59 9.67
C ASP A 616 15.05 28.02 9.75
N GLU A 617 14.07 28.23 10.64
CA GLU A 617 13.47 29.53 10.95
C GLU A 617 14.47 30.61 11.40
N ARG A 618 15.71 30.24 11.74
CA ARG A 618 16.73 31.24 12.10
C ARG A 618 17.30 31.92 10.88
N GLN A 619 17.58 31.15 9.83
CA GLN A 619 18.21 31.64 8.61
C GLN A 619 17.19 31.96 7.51
N PHE A 620 16.16 31.13 7.39
CA PHE A 620 15.12 31.23 6.36
C PHE A 620 13.76 31.18 7.05
N ARG A 621 13.21 32.35 7.39
CA ARG A 621 11.92 32.43 8.08
C ARG A 621 10.75 32.13 7.15
N GLY A 622 9.71 31.50 7.69
CA GLY A 622 8.43 31.28 7.02
C GLY A 622 8.33 29.88 6.44
N TYR A 623 8.27 29.79 5.11
CA TYR A 623 7.93 28.55 4.44
C TYR A 623 9.14 27.78 3.94
N ASP A 624 8.94 26.48 3.79
CA ASP A 624 9.96 25.57 3.29
C ASP A 624 10.00 25.57 1.75
N TRP A 625 10.95 24.83 1.17
CA TRP A 625 11.26 24.82 -0.25
C TRP A 625 11.47 23.40 -0.80
N ILE A 626 11.35 23.27 -2.13
CA ILE A 626 11.64 22.04 -2.87
C ILE A 626 13.09 21.60 -2.62
N LYS A 627 13.29 20.33 -2.25
CA LYS A 627 14.57 19.78 -1.81
C LYS A 627 15.45 19.29 -2.97
N PRO A 628 16.78 19.19 -2.78
CA PRO A 628 17.69 18.65 -3.81
C PRO A 628 17.38 17.21 -4.27
N SER A 629 16.78 16.37 -3.42
CA SER A 629 16.31 15.03 -3.80
C SER A 629 15.17 15.11 -4.82
N GLN A 630 14.17 15.95 -4.56
CA GLN A 630 13.03 16.21 -5.43
C GLN A 630 13.47 16.78 -6.78
N ILE A 631 14.41 17.75 -6.79
CA ILE A 631 14.94 18.32 -8.04
C ILE A 631 15.65 17.23 -8.87
N ARG A 632 16.48 16.38 -8.24
CA ARG A 632 17.15 15.27 -8.94
C ARG A 632 16.15 14.26 -9.48
N TRP A 633 15.15 13.88 -8.68
CA TRP A 633 14.09 12.97 -9.09
C TRP A 633 13.30 13.54 -10.28
N PHE A 634 12.89 14.80 -10.19
CA PHE A 634 12.16 15.50 -11.25
C PHE A 634 12.96 15.49 -12.56
N LYS A 635 14.23 15.91 -12.52
CA LYS A 635 15.09 15.93 -13.72
C LYS A 635 15.29 14.53 -14.30
N SER A 636 15.61 13.54 -13.46
CA SER A 636 15.80 12.15 -13.89
C SER A 636 14.53 11.60 -14.55
N THR A 637 13.37 11.85 -13.95
CA THR A 637 12.06 11.43 -14.45
C THR A 637 11.76 12.08 -15.80
N ALA A 638 11.87 13.41 -15.90
CA ALA A 638 11.62 14.14 -17.13
C ALA A 638 12.55 13.68 -18.27
N GLN A 639 13.84 13.51 -17.99
CA GLN A 639 14.83 13.02 -18.95
C GLN A 639 14.52 11.59 -19.41
N GLY A 640 14.13 10.70 -18.49
CA GLY A 640 13.76 9.32 -18.78
C GLY A 640 12.53 9.20 -19.70
N LEU A 641 11.64 10.20 -19.67
CA LEU A 641 10.42 10.23 -20.48
C LEU A 641 10.60 10.86 -21.87
N LYS A 642 11.67 11.65 -22.12
CA LYS A 642 11.88 12.37 -23.39
C LYS A 642 11.69 11.47 -24.62
N ASN A 643 12.27 10.28 -24.62
CA ASN A 643 12.16 9.34 -25.73
C ASN A 643 10.74 8.81 -25.93
N LYS A 644 9.94 8.65 -24.86
CA LYS A 644 8.53 8.25 -24.96
C LYS A 644 7.69 9.41 -25.46
N HIS A 645 7.91 10.63 -24.95
CA HIS A 645 7.22 11.84 -25.38
C HIS A 645 7.43 12.12 -26.87
N HIS A 646 8.66 11.92 -27.40
CA HIS A 646 8.94 12.08 -28.84
C HIS A 646 8.19 11.08 -29.76
N LYS A 647 7.63 9.99 -29.23
CA LYS A 647 6.82 9.06 -30.02
C LYS A 647 5.39 9.57 -30.22
N TYR A 648 4.94 10.54 -29.43
CA TYR A 648 3.66 11.17 -29.66
C TYR A 648 3.70 11.93 -30.99
N ALA A 649 2.73 11.68 -31.86
CA ALA A 649 2.73 12.22 -33.23
C ALA A 649 2.45 13.73 -33.30
N TYR A 650 1.96 14.31 -32.19
CA TYR A 650 1.67 15.73 -32.06
C TYR A 650 2.60 16.38 -31.02
N MET A 651 2.35 17.64 -30.68
CA MET A 651 3.14 18.36 -29.68
C MET A 651 2.81 17.86 -28.28
N HIS A 652 3.78 17.20 -27.64
CA HIS A 652 3.74 16.87 -26.23
C HIS A 652 4.00 18.13 -25.38
N MET A 653 3.31 18.28 -24.25
CA MET A 653 3.49 19.44 -23.34
C MET A 653 3.67 19.01 -21.89
N ASN A 654 4.60 19.65 -21.18
CA ASN A 654 4.83 19.44 -19.76
C ASN A 654 4.37 20.64 -18.92
N MET A 655 3.84 20.38 -17.73
CA MET A 655 3.43 21.39 -16.75
C MET A 655 3.67 20.88 -15.34
N ALA A 656 3.74 21.78 -14.36
CA ALA A 656 3.93 21.42 -12.97
C ALA A 656 2.88 22.05 -12.04
N PHE A 657 2.64 21.42 -10.90
CA PHE A 657 1.84 21.96 -9.81
C PHE A 657 2.58 21.78 -8.49
N ILE A 658 2.64 22.86 -7.72
CA ILE A 658 3.18 22.95 -6.36
C ILE A 658 2.14 23.72 -5.52
N HIS A 659 2.28 23.75 -4.20
CA HIS A 659 1.39 24.56 -3.36
C HIS A 659 2.01 25.93 -3.04
N ILE A 660 3.17 25.91 -2.36
CA ILE A 660 3.91 27.11 -1.97
C ILE A 660 4.64 27.66 -3.20
N PRO A 661 4.51 28.97 -3.51
CA PRO A 661 5.11 29.57 -4.70
C PRO A 661 6.64 29.52 -4.67
N LEU A 662 7.27 29.58 -5.85
CA LEU A 662 8.72 29.77 -5.96
C LEU A 662 9.10 31.23 -5.73
N PRO A 663 10.33 31.55 -5.25
CA PRO A 663 10.78 32.93 -5.07
C PRO A 663 10.62 33.80 -6.33
N GLU A 664 10.72 33.21 -7.52
CA GLU A 664 10.58 33.87 -8.80
C GLU A 664 9.16 34.39 -9.11
N PHE A 665 8.12 33.89 -8.43
CA PHE A 665 6.76 34.43 -8.56
C PHE A 665 6.71 35.91 -8.14
N ALA A 666 7.58 36.30 -7.21
CA ALA A 666 7.67 37.65 -6.68
C ALA A 666 8.78 38.50 -7.32
N GLN A 667 9.46 37.98 -8.35
CA GLN A 667 10.61 38.66 -8.93
C GLN A 667 10.21 39.96 -9.65
N SER A 668 10.86 41.05 -9.26
CA SER A 668 10.67 42.36 -9.87
C SER A 668 11.05 42.35 -11.36
N GLY A 669 10.20 42.95 -12.19
CA GLY A 669 10.40 43.05 -13.64
C GLY A 669 9.75 41.94 -14.45
N ASN A 670 9.19 40.90 -13.81
CA ASN A 670 8.35 39.93 -14.50
C ASN A 670 7.08 40.62 -15.04
N TYR A 671 6.74 40.33 -16.29
CA TYR A 671 5.40 40.65 -16.78
C TYR A 671 4.39 39.77 -16.03
N PHE A 672 3.29 40.34 -15.56
CA PHE A 672 2.21 39.57 -14.98
C PHE A 672 0.84 40.04 -15.46
N ARG A 673 -0.13 39.13 -15.41
CA ARG A 673 -1.55 39.43 -15.66
C ARG A 673 -2.42 38.78 -14.58
N GLY A 674 -3.37 39.56 -14.07
CA GLY A 674 -4.17 39.25 -12.88
C GLY A 674 -3.84 40.19 -11.72
N ASN A 675 -4.29 39.84 -10.51
CA ASN A 675 -4.16 40.68 -9.33
C ASN A 675 -3.06 40.15 -8.43
N TRP A 676 -2.08 41.02 -8.19
CA TRP A 676 -1.13 40.89 -7.10
C TRP A 676 -1.70 41.70 -5.92
N SER A 677 -2.46 41.03 -5.05
CA SER A 677 -3.24 41.69 -3.99
C SER A 677 -2.56 41.60 -2.63
N GLU A 678 -1.62 40.67 -2.45
CA GLU A 678 -0.86 40.50 -1.22
C GLU A 678 0.62 40.22 -1.46
N PRO A 679 1.52 40.49 -0.50
CA PRO A 679 2.91 40.08 -0.62
C PRO A 679 3.03 38.57 -0.80
N SER A 680 3.83 38.13 -1.77
CA SER A 680 4.13 36.71 -1.92
C SER A 680 4.89 36.20 -0.70
N THR A 681 4.47 35.05 -0.19
CA THR A 681 5.13 34.40 0.94
C THR A 681 6.08 33.29 0.52
N ALA A 682 6.56 33.31 -0.74
CA ALA A 682 7.56 32.39 -1.24
C ALA A 682 8.77 32.24 -0.28
N PRO A 683 9.36 31.04 -0.20
CA PRO A 683 10.40 30.73 0.77
C PRO A 683 11.61 31.65 0.63
N GLY A 684 12.23 31.99 1.76
CA GLY A 684 13.42 32.84 1.80
C GLY A 684 14.67 32.20 1.18
N PHE A 685 14.65 30.88 0.95
CA PHE A 685 15.70 30.14 0.26
C PHE A 685 15.27 29.79 -1.16
N ASN A 686 16.11 30.13 -2.15
CA ASN A 686 15.91 29.70 -3.53
C ASN A 686 16.65 28.38 -3.77
N SER A 687 15.90 27.31 -4.03
CA SER A 687 16.45 25.97 -4.30
C SER A 687 16.97 25.77 -5.73
N GLY A 688 16.73 26.73 -6.63
CA GLY A 688 17.02 26.61 -8.06
C GLY A 688 16.00 25.75 -8.82
N PHE A 689 14.84 25.47 -8.23
CA PHE A 689 13.86 24.60 -8.88
C PHE A 689 13.26 25.22 -10.15
N LYS A 690 13.09 26.54 -10.21
CA LYS A 690 12.66 27.24 -11.42
C LYS A 690 13.58 26.94 -12.61
N ASP A 691 14.89 26.92 -12.40
CA ASP A 691 15.86 26.61 -13.47
C ASP A 691 15.72 25.16 -13.95
N ALA A 692 15.45 24.23 -13.02
CA ALA A 692 15.18 22.84 -13.39
C ALA A 692 13.90 22.71 -14.23
N LEU A 693 12.83 23.43 -13.88
CA LEU A 693 11.59 23.47 -14.66
C LEU A 693 11.86 23.94 -16.11
N GLU A 694 12.64 25.01 -16.29
CA GLU A 694 13.01 25.51 -17.62
C GLU A 694 13.89 24.52 -18.40
N GLU A 695 14.88 23.91 -17.75
CA GLU A 695 15.80 22.93 -18.37
C GLU A 695 15.05 21.71 -18.91
N GLU A 696 14.01 21.28 -18.21
CA GLU A 696 13.20 20.11 -18.59
C GLU A 696 11.95 20.46 -19.42
N GLY A 697 11.80 21.72 -19.84
CA GLY A 697 10.77 22.14 -20.79
C GLY A 697 9.37 22.17 -20.19
N ILE A 698 9.25 22.55 -18.92
CA ILE A 698 7.96 22.85 -18.29
C ILE A 698 7.45 24.19 -18.81
N LEU A 699 6.20 24.21 -19.29
CA LEU A 699 5.62 25.39 -19.94
C LEU A 699 4.94 26.32 -18.93
N PHE A 700 4.34 25.76 -17.88
CA PHE A 700 3.85 26.53 -16.74
C PHE A 700 3.92 25.73 -15.45
N VAL A 701 3.97 26.45 -14.33
CA VAL A 701 3.80 25.92 -12.98
C VAL A 701 2.64 26.63 -12.27
N GLY A 702 1.69 25.88 -11.75
CA GLY A 702 0.57 26.38 -10.94
C GLY A 702 0.85 26.28 -9.45
N CYS A 703 0.40 27.25 -8.65
CA CYS A 703 0.49 27.23 -7.18
C CYS A 703 -0.78 27.77 -6.48
N GLY A 704 -0.85 27.62 -5.16
CA GLY A 704 -1.89 28.16 -4.28
C GLY A 704 -1.28 29.11 -3.24
N HIS A 705 -1.60 28.89 -1.96
CA HIS A 705 -0.94 29.41 -0.76
C HIS A 705 -1.14 30.91 -0.47
N ASP A 706 -0.84 31.79 -1.43
CA ASP A 706 -1.09 33.23 -1.31
C ASP A 706 -2.50 33.52 -1.85
N HIS A 707 -3.51 33.28 -1.02
CA HIS A 707 -4.91 33.19 -1.43
C HIS A 707 -5.38 34.36 -2.32
N ALA A 708 -5.02 35.59 -1.95
CA ALA A 708 -5.49 36.80 -2.63
C ALA A 708 -4.69 37.13 -3.90
N ASN A 709 -3.57 36.43 -4.13
CA ASN A 709 -2.85 36.46 -5.39
C ASN A 709 -3.49 35.51 -6.39
N ASP A 710 -3.75 36.01 -7.60
CA ASP A 710 -4.35 35.23 -8.67
C ASP A 710 -3.76 35.58 -10.04
N TYR A 711 -2.57 36.17 -10.05
CA TYR A 711 -1.85 36.52 -11.25
C TYR A 711 -1.05 35.34 -11.80
N CYS A 712 -0.73 35.42 -13.08
CA CYS A 712 0.36 34.64 -13.66
C CYS A 712 1.51 35.59 -14.01
N ALA A 713 2.72 35.26 -13.57
CA ALA A 713 3.94 35.95 -13.92
C ALA A 713 4.72 35.16 -14.99
N LEU A 714 5.26 35.86 -15.97
CA LEU A 714 6.08 35.29 -17.02
C LEU A 714 7.56 35.48 -16.68
N SER A 715 8.25 34.35 -16.51
CA SER A 715 9.71 34.34 -16.47
C SER A 715 10.29 34.36 -17.88
N LYS A 716 11.53 34.85 -17.96
CA LYS A 716 12.35 34.81 -19.16
C LYS A 716 13.64 34.04 -18.89
N ASN A 717 14.14 33.36 -19.91
CA ASN A 717 15.43 32.68 -19.85
C ASN A 717 16.60 33.66 -20.03
N SER A 718 17.82 33.14 -19.98
CA SER A 718 19.07 33.91 -20.17
C SER A 718 19.20 34.63 -21.52
N ALA A 719 18.37 34.28 -22.51
CA ALA A 719 18.30 34.93 -23.81
C ALA A 719 17.14 35.95 -23.92
N ASP A 720 16.56 36.37 -22.80
CA ASP A 720 15.41 37.28 -22.68
C ASP A 720 14.15 36.81 -23.42
N LYS A 721 14.02 35.49 -23.65
CA LYS A 721 12.83 34.89 -24.27
C LYS A 721 11.86 34.37 -23.20
N PRO A 722 10.53 34.47 -23.43
CA PRO A 722 9.53 33.80 -22.60
C PRO A 722 9.88 32.33 -22.38
N SER A 723 9.91 31.88 -21.13
CA SER A 723 10.40 30.55 -20.77
C SER A 723 9.48 29.74 -19.87
N LEU A 724 8.80 30.38 -18.91
CA LEU A 724 7.94 29.70 -17.96
C LEU A 724 6.84 30.65 -17.46
N TRP A 725 5.58 30.20 -17.50
CA TRP A 725 4.50 30.87 -16.78
C TRP A 725 4.38 30.33 -15.34
N MET A 726 4.23 31.22 -14.39
CA MET A 726 4.09 30.94 -12.96
C MET A 726 2.74 31.48 -12.49
N CYS A 727 1.77 30.61 -12.21
CA CYS A 727 0.37 30.98 -12.06
C CYS A 727 -0.20 30.66 -10.67
N TYR A 728 -0.66 31.67 -9.95
CA TYR A 728 -1.48 31.47 -8.75
C TYR A 728 -2.89 31.03 -9.12
N GLY A 729 -3.43 30.04 -8.40
CA GLY A 729 -4.80 29.55 -8.55
C GLY A 729 -5.86 30.56 -8.07
N GLY A 730 -5.50 31.37 -7.07
CA GLY A 730 -6.44 32.18 -6.29
C GLY A 730 -7.22 31.32 -5.29
N GLY A 731 -7.37 31.81 -4.06
CA GLY A 731 -8.02 31.08 -2.98
C GLY A 731 -9.52 30.91 -3.23
N SER A 732 -9.96 29.66 -3.28
CA SER A 732 -11.36 29.30 -3.58
C SER A 732 -12.21 29.11 -2.33
N GLY A 733 -11.57 28.79 -1.20
CA GLY A 733 -12.21 28.50 0.08
C GLY A 733 -12.57 29.72 0.91
N PHE A 734 -13.74 29.69 1.54
CA PHE A 734 -14.15 30.66 2.55
C PHE A 734 -13.57 30.38 3.95
N GLY A 735 -13.01 29.18 4.19
CA GLY A 735 -12.30 28.87 5.44
C GLY A 735 -10.90 29.49 5.51
N GLY A 736 -10.31 29.85 4.36
CA GLY A 736 -9.04 30.56 4.24
C GLY A 736 -9.22 32.07 4.26
N TYR A 737 -8.18 32.83 4.60
CA TYR A 737 -8.27 34.30 4.61
C TYR A 737 -8.52 34.89 3.22
N GLY A 738 -9.07 36.10 3.16
CA GLY A 738 -9.36 36.82 1.90
C GLY A 738 -9.41 38.35 2.04
N GLY A 739 -9.02 38.90 3.19
CA GLY A 739 -9.19 40.32 3.56
C GLY A 739 -8.38 41.36 2.78
N TYR A 740 -7.92 41.04 1.57
CA TYR A 740 -7.13 41.92 0.72
C TYR A 740 -7.98 42.58 -0.36
N GLY A 741 -8.35 43.84 -0.13
CA GLY A 741 -8.91 44.70 -1.17
C GLY A 741 -10.26 44.26 -1.74
N GLY A 742 -11.08 43.53 -0.96
CA GLY A 742 -12.37 43.01 -1.43
C GLY A 742 -12.25 41.81 -2.36
N PHE A 743 -11.26 40.94 -2.12
CA PHE A 743 -11.03 39.72 -2.90
C PHE A 743 -12.26 38.79 -2.89
N VAL A 744 -12.84 38.58 -4.08
CA VAL A 744 -13.88 37.57 -4.31
C VAL A 744 -13.23 36.21 -4.58
N ARG A 745 -13.75 35.13 -3.98
CA ARG A 745 -13.25 33.77 -4.20
C ARG A 745 -13.32 33.39 -5.68
N ARG A 746 -12.32 32.62 -6.14
CA ARG A 746 -12.15 32.32 -7.56
C ARG A 746 -11.45 31.00 -7.77
N VAL A 747 -11.61 30.45 -8.98
CA VAL A 747 -10.98 29.20 -9.41
C VAL A 747 -10.33 29.43 -10.77
N ARG A 748 -9.12 28.89 -10.95
CA ARG A 748 -8.37 28.94 -12.22
C ARG A 748 -8.61 27.69 -13.06
N PHE A 749 -8.68 27.90 -14.38
CA PHE A 749 -8.78 26.85 -15.39
C PHE A 749 -7.62 26.91 -16.36
N TYR A 750 -7.28 25.76 -16.93
CA TYR A 750 -6.36 25.60 -18.06
C TYR A 750 -7.07 24.78 -19.13
N ASP A 751 -7.30 25.39 -20.29
CA ASP A 751 -8.04 24.81 -21.40
C ASP A 751 -7.09 24.59 -22.58
N PHE A 752 -6.84 23.32 -22.90
CA PHE A 752 -5.87 22.87 -23.88
C PHE A 752 -6.53 22.60 -25.22
N ASP A 753 -5.90 23.08 -26.28
CA ASP A 753 -6.15 22.65 -27.66
C ASP A 753 -4.93 21.88 -28.18
N MET A 754 -5.02 20.56 -28.13
CA MET A 754 -3.92 19.69 -28.53
C MET A 754 -3.72 19.63 -30.05
N ASN A 755 -4.67 20.11 -30.85
CA ASN A 755 -4.48 20.19 -32.30
C ASN A 755 -3.51 21.32 -32.66
N ALA A 756 -3.63 22.46 -31.96
CA ALA A 756 -2.78 23.62 -32.16
C ALA A 756 -1.58 23.68 -31.19
N GLY A 757 -1.52 22.79 -30.19
CA GLY A 757 -0.53 22.86 -29.12
C GLY A 757 -0.69 24.15 -28.30
N ARG A 758 -1.93 24.53 -28.00
CA ARG A 758 -2.27 25.77 -27.29
C ARG A 758 -2.81 25.47 -25.91
N ALA A 759 -2.59 26.41 -25.00
CA ALA A 759 -3.28 26.44 -23.72
C ALA A 759 -3.70 27.87 -23.38
N VAL A 760 -4.94 28.01 -22.94
CA VAL A 760 -5.52 29.25 -22.42
C VAL A 760 -5.81 29.07 -20.94
N THR A 761 -5.50 30.08 -20.13
CA THR A 761 -5.89 30.11 -18.72
C THR A 761 -6.77 31.32 -18.42
N TYR A 762 -7.72 31.13 -17.52
CA TYR A 762 -8.67 32.14 -17.05
C TYR A 762 -9.15 31.77 -15.65
N LYS A 763 -9.91 32.67 -15.02
CA LYS A 763 -10.54 32.43 -13.72
C LYS A 763 -12.06 32.61 -13.81
N ARG A 764 -12.78 31.95 -12.91
CA ARG A 764 -14.21 32.18 -12.65
C ARG A 764 -14.39 32.66 -11.21
N LEU A 765 -15.33 33.58 -10.99
CA LEU A 765 -15.59 34.19 -9.68
C LEU A 765 -16.79 33.53 -9.00
N GLU A 766 -16.78 33.51 -7.67
CA GLU A 766 -17.91 33.05 -6.85
C GLU A 766 -19.07 34.05 -6.81
N TYR A 767 -18.76 35.35 -6.86
CA TYR A 767 -19.74 36.42 -6.77
C TYR A 767 -19.48 37.55 -7.78
N GLY A 768 -20.54 38.31 -8.11
CA GLY A 768 -20.47 39.43 -9.03
C GLY A 768 -20.51 38.96 -10.48
N ASP A 769 -19.40 39.09 -11.20
CA ASP A 769 -19.29 38.70 -12.62
C ASP A 769 -19.01 37.19 -12.75
N VAL A 770 -19.99 36.38 -12.35
CA VAL A 770 -19.86 34.92 -12.24
C VAL A 770 -19.80 34.22 -13.58
N ASP A 771 -20.38 34.79 -14.64
CA ASP A 771 -20.48 34.15 -15.96
C ASP A 771 -19.25 34.40 -16.86
N SER A 772 -18.47 35.45 -16.56
CA SER A 772 -17.33 35.84 -17.39
C SER A 772 -16.07 35.05 -17.06
N ARG A 773 -15.23 34.86 -18.09
CA ARG A 773 -13.85 34.39 -17.93
C ARG A 773 -12.94 35.58 -17.66
N ILE A 774 -12.40 35.63 -16.44
CA ILE A 774 -11.57 36.75 -15.98
C ILE A 774 -10.11 36.50 -16.34
N ASP A 775 -9.44 37.57 -16.82
CA ASP A 775 -8.02 37.57 -17.21
C ASP A 775 -7.63 36.48 -18.22
N GLU A 776 -8.55 36.12 -19.12
CA GLU A 776 -8.30 35.09 -20.13
C GLU A 776 -7.06 35.42 -20.98
N MET A 777 -6.10 34.49 -21.02
CA MET A 777 -4.86 34.65 -21.76
C MET A 777 -4.33 33.33 -22.32
N MET A 778 -3.74 33.41 -23.51
CA MET A 778 -3.01 32.30 -24.12
C MET A 778 -1.59 32.26 -23.56
N ILE A 779 -1.27 31.19 -22.83
CA ILE A 779 0.04 31.00 -22.19
C ILE A 779 0.97 30.09 -23.00
N ILE A 780 0.39 29.27 -23.89
CA ILE A 780 1.12 28.35 -24.76
C ILE A 780 0.56 28.46 -26.18
N ASP A 781 1.44 28.51 -27.17
CA ASP A 781 1.11 28.42 -28.60
C ASP A 781 2.16 27.57 -29.33
N GLY A 782 1.71 26.65 -30.19
CA GLY A 782 2.59 25.75 -30.93
C GLY A 782 3.49 24.89 -30.04
N GLY A 783 3.03 24.52 -28.83
CA GLY A 783 3.80 23.75 -27.86
C GLY A 783 4.93 24.51 -27.17
N ALA A 784 4.94 25.84 -27.25
CA ALA A 784 5.94 26.70 -26.62
C ALA A 784 5.28 27.80 -25.79
N VAL A 785 6.02 28.29 -24.78
CA VAL A 785 5.56 29.42 -23.94
C VAL A 785 5.34 30.66 -24.81
N LYS A 786 4.14 31.22 -24.70
CA LYS A 786 3.72 32.44 -25.40
C LYS A 786 3.71 33.59 -24.39
N GLY A 787 4.56 34.59 -24.62
CA GLY A 787 4.51 35.86 -23.90
C GLY A 787 3.41 36.80 -24.43
N PRO A 788 3.19 37.94 -23.78
CA PRO A 788 2.29 38.97 -24.29
C PRO A 788 2.73 39.45 -25.68
N ASP A 789 1.76 39.86 -26.49
CA ASP A 789 2.00 40.45 -27.83
C ASP A 789 2.66 41.83 -27.78
#